data_AF-A0A2V1DCF8-F1
#
_entry.id   AF-A0A2V1DCF8-F1
#
_cell.length_a   1.000
_cell.length_b   1.000
_cell.length_c   1.000
_cell.angle_alpha   90.00
_cell.angle_beta   90.00
_cell.angle_gamma   90.00
#
_symmetry.space_group_name_H-M   'P 1'
#
loop_
_entity.id
_entity.type
_entity.pdbx_description
1 polymer ?
#
loop_
_entity_poly.entity_id
_entity_poly.type
_entity_poly.pdbx_seq_one_letter_code
_entity_poly.pdbx_strand_id
1 'polypeptide(L)'
;MEETCNSNYPGLNWSHFHSLANLLSLRNGGQAEASSLSDTVLDEDYSSDISDDEGTISVNTFRAHRIAGSGHGKLKQKFLDCLAEFAANKKGGTAVACSAMRESEDSVSIWIARNEGFSEADEHVFIALEMLLSDSPYSGANLDVRLWEELVSYHQSRIESSYIPDLRASFKALEAGPRKTPPDTTCEIPDPAAALSILRGLLFDPIMNDESTLDRYARLVIATYELRRSSNMERMLNSSESASSKSRKLWANICLLARLRVAFETFKETALTLPSFTHITIALVPRPPAPASPPHRLISLKEAFGILGLDTVQETVQAVMGQNWTLARIEREFKKRQRQKLNIHAEVQLLLHLNTITKLTPGIFPYIGCSKLCCFMCHSFIQSYGSFTTRGSHGRLFRPWTIPSTNGLLPEQTKRIIGTIISVQSEVVKKLVAPVASKVRHERTSVFGGSSVMGTQHDEISAKRAQIDHNLVNRYHSTSSEEYYEPTCDVCERPTKRRCTYCSKGRFCSESCEGKASVYHLFTCSKRPLTSADYLWKSLGEDIIPVDEDVLQDFGFNNVFDASDRSRLFGLYQGIRLFGDITSSDLHEWRVKGIMVEKIKEIYYMIPESNRGQYFPWWLKNLHRLEKPATKEEAERSFAETFFDKAKFYLDPRDRNTHPSELKPETKRDCFFLLSHVLHRCTPNPNTMLYHTFAFVTCRDSAEESRLVDIYQLLLLPSDGSFFYTFHNERGRPTHTASFAEFWKSYENGTLLQLIDSHGLKDFRMQLPHLESFFSVPPSGPHPSVWDLKQFLENADPLTHPPIPSISCDYGFLNCNTFEDTCTLMEIYRRVLEGVDPMDLHRACVAGRLFEFASAFLEMEEEWRLLLVNPYPLGRIFETEEVVEGQDRIRGKGERDVADGGAVDAYESPHPQIASPKGWCGVM
;
A
#
# COMPACT_ATOMS: atom_id res chain seq x y z
N MET A 1 42.62 -25.90 -24.20
CA MET A 1 42.42 -27.33 -23.90
C MET A 1 41.04 -27.43 -23.27
N GLU A 2 40.14 -28.22 -23.85
CA GLU A 2 38.76 -28.31 -23.40
C GLU A 2 38.64 -29.36 -22.29
N GLU A 3 38.46 -28.93 -21.03
CA GLU A 3 38.16 -29.88 -19.95
C GLU A 3 36.69 -30.30 -20.02
N THR A 4 36.49 -31.59 -20.32
CA THR A 4 35.20 -32.23 -20.47
C THR A 4 34.56 -32.50 -19.11
N CYS A 5 33.64 -31.63 -18.70
CA CYS A 5 32.98 -31.73 -17.39
C CYS A 5 32.06 -32.96 -17.29
N ASN A 6 32.47 -33.92 -16.45
CA ASN A 6 31.82 -35.23 -16.27
C ASN A 6 30.66 -35.11 -15.26
N SER A 7 29.43 -34.98 -15.74
CA SER A 7 28.25 -34.55 -14.97
C SER A 7 27.57 -35.65 -14.12
N ASN A 8 28.35 -36.49 -13.43
CA ASN A 8 27.86 -37.52 -12.51
C ASN A 8 27.98 -37.08 -11.04
N TYR A 9 27.00 -36.31 -10.55
CA TYR A 9 26.82 -36.13 -9.10
C TYR A 9 26.32 -37.45 -8.47
N PRO A 10 26.85 -37.86 -7.30
CA PRO A 10 26.45 -39.10 -6.65
C PRO A 10 24.97 -39.03 -6.22
N GLY A 11 24.10 -39.76 -6.93
CA GLY A 11 22.67 -39.91 -6.60
C GLY A 11 21.69 -39.51 -7.71
N LEU A 12 22.09 -38.69 -8.70
CA LEU A 12 21.19 -38.24 -9.78
C LEU A 12 21.73 -38.60 -11.16
N ASN A 13 21.04 -39.51 -11.86
CA ASN A 13 21.31 -39.81 -13.26
C ASN A 13 20.41 -38.95 -14.16
N TRP A 14 20.99 -37.91 -14.78
CA TRP A 14 20.28 -37.00 -15.68
C TRP A 14 19.55 -37.70 -16.83
N SER A 15 20.16 -38.75 -17.37
CA SER A 15 19.57 -39.53 -18.46
C SER A 15 18.29 -40.23 -18.01
N HIS A 16 18.26 -40.73 -16.76
CA HIS A 16 17.06 -41.30 -16.15
C HIS A 16 16.00 -40.22 -15.93
N PHE A 17 16.38 -39.09 -15.31
CA PHE A 17 15.48 -37.96 -15.01
C PHE A 17 14.75 -37.43 -16.25
N HIS A 18 15.50 -37.03 -17.29
CA HIS A 18 14.91 -36.52 -18.53
C HIS A 18 14.06 -37.58 -19.24
N SER A 19 14.40 -38.86 -19.09
CA SER A 19 13.64 -39.96 -19.68
C SER A 19 12.31 -40.20 -19.00
N LEU A 20 12.27 -40.19 -17.67
CA LEU A 20 11.03 -40.31 -16.91
C LEU A 20 10.10 -39.10 -17.16
N ALA A 21 10.64 -37.87 -17.20
CA ALA A 21 9.86 -36.68 -17.55
C ALA A 21 9.34 -36.70 -19.01
N ASN A 22 10.15 -37.17 -19.96
CA ASN A 22 9.73 -37.37 -21.35
C ASN A 22 8.64 -38.46 -21.50
N LEU A 23 8.66 -39.48 -20.64
CA LEU A 23 7.64 -40.52 -20.58
C LEU A 23 6.34 -39.99 -19.95
N LEU A 24 6.40 -39.33 -18.80
CA LEU A 24 5.21 -38.77 -18.14
C LEU A 24 4.50 -37.74 -19.03
N SER A 25 5.26 -36.92 -19.76
CA SER A 25 4.66 -35.95 -20.68
C SER A 25 3.94 -36.56 -21.90
N LEU A 26 4.08 -37.86 -22.17
CA LEU A 26 3.29 -38.59 -23.19
C LEU A 26 1.89 -38.95 -22.67
N ARG A 27 1.81 -39.33 -21.40
CA ARG A 27 0.57 -39.71 -20.70
C ARG A 27 -0.37 -38.51 -20.64
N ASN A 28 -1.66 -38.72 -20.89
CA ASN A 28 -2.73 -37.72 -20.76
C ASN A 28 -2.43 -36.34 -21.40
N GLY A 29 -1.74 -36.32 -22.56
CA GLY A 29 -1.35 -35.07 -23.24
C GLY A 29 -0.36 -34.19 -22.46
N GLY A 30 0.27 -34.75 -21.43
CA GLY A 30 1.14 -34.11 -20.46
C GLY A 30 0.47 -33.71 -19.15
N GLN A 31 -0.85 -33.91 -18.98
CA GLN A 31 -1.57 -33.56 -17.76
C GLN A 31 -1.31 -34.62 -16.67
N ALA A 32 -0.45 -34.29 -15.69
CA ALA A 32 0.01 -35.18 -14.63
C ALA A 32 -0.90 -35.15 -13.39
N GLU A 33 -1.57 -34.03 -13.16
CA GLU A 33 -2.53 -33.79 -12.07
C GLU A 33 -3.56 -32.73 -12.48
N ALA A 34 -4.55 -32.48 -11.63
CA ALA A 34 -5.51 -31.39 -11.81
C ALA A 34 -4.91 -30.03 -11.44
N SER A 35 -5.57 -28.95 -11.84
CA SER A 35 -5.13 -27.59 -11.59
C SER A 35 -5.37 -27.25 -10.12
N SER A 36 -4.30 -26.87 -9.43
CA SER A 36 -4.36 -26.29 -8.09
C SER A 36 -4.29 -24.76 -8.18
N LEU A 37 -5.09 -24.09 -7.38
CA LEU A 37 -4.83 -22.73 -6.91
C LEU A 37 -4.33 -22.84 -5.47
N SER A 38 -3.55 -21.86 -5.00
CA SER A 38 -3.16 -21.79 -3.59
C SER A 38 -4.39 -21.51 -2.71
N ASP A 39 -4.47 -22.10 -1.52
CA ASP A 39 -5.59 -21.87 -0.59
C ASP A 39 -5.74 -20.38 -0.20
N THR A 40 -4.63 -19.63 -0.21
CA THR A 40 -4.61 -18.16 -0.08
C THR A 40 -5.41 -17.38 -1.14
N VAL A 41 -5.94 -18.06 -2.17
CA VAL A 41 -6.78 -17.53 -3.25
C VAL A 41 -8.24 -18.02 -3.14
N LEU A 42 -8.56 -18.92 -2.20
CA LEU A 42 -9.84 -19.62 -2.11
C LEU A 42 -10.74 -19.20 -0.92
N ASP A 43 -10.20 -18.50 0.09
CA ASP A 43 -10.91 -18.12 1.32
C ASP A 43 -11.94 -16.96 1.19
N GLU A 44 -12.44 -16.63 -0.01
CA GLU A 44 -13.23 -15.40 -0.27
C GLU A 44 -14.69 -15.61 -0.74
N ASP A 45 -15.32 -16.74 -0.39
CA ASP A 45 -16.79 -16.86 -0.41
C ASP A 45 -17.40 -16.33 0.90
N TYR A 46 -17.68 -15.02 0.97
CA TYR A 46 -18.61 -14.47 1.97
C TYR A 46 -19.86 -13.90 1.29
N SER A 47 -21.02 -14.33 1.77
CA SER A 47 -22.33 -13.99 1.18
C SER A 47 -22.57 -12.49 1.17
N SER A 48 -23.17 -11.99 0.08
CA SER A 48 -23.95 -10.77 0.14
C SER A 48 -25.06 -10.92 1.17
N ASP A 49 -25.28 -9.89 1.98
CA ASP A 49 -26.59 -9.31 2.30
C ASP A 49 -26.35 -8.09 3.21
N ILE A 50 -26.25 -6.91 2.60
CA ILE A 50 -26.42 -5.63 3.30
C ILE A 50 -27.74 -5.06 2.78
N SER A 51 -28.77 -5.16 3.61
CA SER A 51 -29.95 -4.29 3.55
C SER A 51 -29.71 -3.12 4.48
N ASP A 52 -30.02 -1.91 4.04
CA ASP A 52 -29.88 -0.69 4.83
C ASP A 52 -30.65 -0.77 6.16
N ASP A 53 -29.96 -0.65 7.30
CA ASP A 53 -30.50 -0.06 8.53
C ASP A 53 -29.37 0.47 9.43
N GLU A 54 -29.62 1.56 10.15
CA GLU A 54 -28.64 2.16 11.07
C GLU A 54 -28.54 1.31 12.35
N GLY A 55 -27.50 0.47 12.47
CA GLY A 55 -27.31 -0.36 13.65
C GLY A 55 -25.89 -0.88 13.82
N THR A 56 -25.33 -0.66 15.01
CA THR A 56 -24.01 -1.12 15.48
C THR A 56 -23.66 -2.53 15.00
N ILE A 57 -22.62 -2.67 14.18
CA ILE A 57 -22.18 -3.97 13.66
C ILE A 57 -21.64 -4.83 14.81
N SER A 58 -22.40 -5.86 15.18
CA SER A 58 -21.95 -6.90 16.12
C SER A 58 -20.86 -7.74 15.47
N VAL A 59 -19.61 -7.56 15.91
CA VAL A 59 -18.47 -8.40 15.49
C VAL A 59 -18.76 -9.88 15.79
N ASN A 60 -18.63 -10.74 14.79
CA ASN A 60 -18.93 -12.16 14.90
C ASN A 60 -17.70 -12.91 15.46
N THR A 61 -17.64 -13.03 16.79
CA THR A 61 -16.53 -13.61 17.58
C THR A 61 -16.30 -15.12 17.41
N PHE A 62 -16.82 -15.75 16.35
CA PHE A 62 -16.75 -17.21 16.14
C PHE A 62 -15.63 -17.68 15.20
N ARG A 63 -14.81 -16.77 14.66
CA ARG A 63 -13.56 -17.10 13.93
C ARG A 63 -12.46 -16.12 14.29
N ALA A 64 -11.35 -16.64 14.79
CA ALA A 64 -10.15 -15.87 15.01
C ALA A 64 -9.57 -15.40 13.66
N HIS A 65 -8.98 -14.21 13.60
CA HIS A 65 -8.42 -13.65 12.37
C HIS A 65 -6.91 -13.85 12.29
N ARG A 66 -6.44 -14.42 11.18
CA ARG A 66 -5.01 -14.61 10.90
C ARG A 66 -4.28 -13.29 10.71
N ILE A 67 -3.23 -13.09 11.49
CA ILE A 67 -2.31 -11.98 11.32
C ILE A 67 -1.45 -12.29 10.09
N ALA A 68 -1.79 -11.66 8.97
CA ALA A 68 -1.06 -11.82 7.72
C ALA A 68 0.20 -10.95 7.73
N GLY A 69 1.37 -11.57 7.57
CA GLY A 69 2.67 -10.89 7.61
C GLY A 69 2.73 -9.60 6.79
N SER A 70 3.21 -8.53 7.44
CA SER A 70 3.33 -7.15 6.93
C SER A 70 2.05 -6.45 6.47
N GLY A 71 0.84 -6.99 6.72
CA GLY A 71 -0.46 -6.41 6.35
C GLY A 71 -0.77 -6.41 4.84
N HIS A 72 0.22 -6.11 4.00
CA HIS A 72 0.12 -5.96 2.56
C HIS A 72 0.53 -7.21 1.76
N GLY A 73 0.68 -8.38 2.42
CA GLY A 73 1.10 -9.62 1.75
C GLY A 73 0.28 -9.97 0.50
N LYS A 74 -1.05 -9.74 0.50
CA LYS A 74 -1.91 -9.89 -0.69
C LYS A 74 -1.55 -8.91 -1.81
N LEU A 75 -1.33 -7.63 -1.50
CA LEU A 75 -0.94 -6.60 -2.47
C LEU A 75 0.43 -6.92 -3.08
N LYS A 76 1.39 -7.37 -2.27
CA LYS A 76 2.72 -7.82 -2.68
C LYS A 76 2.65 -9.00 -3.66
N GLN A 77 1.80 -10.01 -3.38
CA GLN A 77 1.55 -11.13 -4.30
C GLN A 77 0.90 -10.67 -5.62
N LYS A 78 -0.12 -9.80 -5.55
CA LYS A 78 -0.83 -9.21 -6.70
C LYS A 78 0.11 -8.39 -7.58
N PHE A 79 1.00 -7.59 -6.99
CA PHE A 79 2.03 -6.82 -7.67
C PHE A 79 2.99 -7.73 -8.44
N LEU A 80 3.53 -8.76 -7.80
CA LEU A 80 4.44 -9.72 -8.43
C LEU A 80 3.76 -10.45 -9.60
N ASP A 81 2.53 -10.96 -9.42
CA ASP A 81 1.75 -11.57 -10.50
C ASP A 81 1.54 -10.59 -11.66
N CYS A 82 1.13 -9.34 -11.41
CA CYS A 82 0.93 -8.32 -12.43
C CYS A 82 2.23 -7.97 -13.18
N LEU A 83 3.35 -7.87 -12.47
CA LEU A 83 4.66 -7.59 -13.05
C LEU A 83 5.16 -8.73 -13.94
N ALA A 84 4.91 -9.98 -13.53
CA ALA A 84 5.18 -11.14 -14.37
C ALA A 84 4.26 -11.17 -15.61
N GLU A 85 2.97 -10.86 -15.45
CA GLU A 85 2.01 -10.76 -16.57
C GLU A 85 2.37 -9.64 -17.58
N PHE A 86 2.91 -8.51 -17.10
CA PHE A 86 3.47 -7.42 -17.89
C PHE A 86 4.74 -7.83 -18.65
N ALA A 87 5.74 -8.36 -17.95
CA ALA A 87 7.00 -8.86 -18.54
C ALA A 87 6.79 -9.94 -19.62
N ALA A 88 5.66 -10.63 -19.57
CA ALA A 88 5.20 -11.55 -20.61
C ALA A 88 4.59 -10.81 -21.83
N ASN A 89 5.30 -9.86 -22.43
CA ASN A 89 4.73 -8.98 -23.47
C ASN A 89 4.28 -9.67 -24.78
N LYS A 90 4.65 -10.94 -25.06
CA LYS A 90 4.25 -11.68 -26.29
C LYS A 90 3.32 -12.88 -26.00
N LYS A 91 2.54 -13.31 -27.00
CA LYS A 91 1.68 -14.50 -26.92
C LYS A 91 2.50 -15.77 -27.17
N GLY A 92 2.72 -16.59 -26.15
CA GLY A 92 3.37 -17.89 -26.31
C GLY A 92 3.80 -18.53 -25.01
N GLY A 93 4.47 -19.68 -25.09
CA GLY A 93 5.21 -20.26 -23.97
C GLY A 93 6.57 -19.61 -23.75
N THR A 94 7.19 -19.06 -24.79
CA THR A 94 8.55 -18.49 -24.76
C THR A 94 8.62 -17.14 -24.03
N ALA A 95 7.52 -16.39 -23.99
CA ALA A 95 7.40 -15.15 -23.24
C ALA A 95 6.82 -15.34 -21.82
N VAL A 96 6.67 -16.57 -21.32
CA VAL A 96 6.29 -16.76 -19.90
C VAL A 96 7.39 -16.19 -19.01
N ALA A 97 6.99 -15.32 -18.10
CA ALA A 97 7.83 -14.67 -17.12
C ALA A 97 7.35 -14.95 -15.69
N CYS A 98 8.25 -14.73 -14.74
CA CYS A 98 8.00 -14.75 -13.30
C CYS A 98 8.83 -13.68 -12.60
N SER A 99 8.40 -13.28 -11.41
CA SER A 99 8.98 -12.21 -10.60
C SER A 99 9.12 -12.66 -9.14
N ALA A 100 10.09 -12.10 -8.44
CA ALA A 100 10.23 -12.19 -6.99
C ALA A 100 10.79 -10.85 -6.48
N MET A 101 10.67 -10.60 -5.19
CA MET A 101 11.21 -9.39 -4.58
C MET A 101 11.80 -9.64 -3.19
N ARG A 102 12.67 -8.73 -2.80
CA ARG A 102 13.19 -8.55 -1.45
C ARG A 102 12.84 -7.14 -1.03
N GLU A 103 12.36 -7.01 0.18
CA GLU A 103 12.09 -5.74 0.82
C GLU A 103 13.19 -5.47 1.85
N SER A 104 13.47 -4.20 2.09
CA SER A 104 14.34 -3.67 3.12
C SER A 104 13.72 -2.33 3.54
N GLU A 105 14.13 -1.78 4.69
CA GLU A 105 13.47 -0.63 5.35
C GLU A 105 13.04 0.47 4.35
N ASP A 106 13.98 0.97 3.54
CA ASP A 106 13.71 2.03 2.55
C ASP A 106 13.79 1.58 1.07
N SER A 107 13.86 0.28 0.77
CA SER A 107 14.10 -0.18 -0.62
C SER A 107 13.51 -1.55 -0.99
N VAL A 108 13.19 -1.70 -2.28
CA VAL A 108 12.66 -2.94 -2.87
C VAL A 108 13.51 -3.38 -4.05
N SER A 109 14.17 -4.54 -3.91
CA SER A 109 14.86 -5.22 -5.01
C SER A 109 13.94 -6.25 -5.65
N ILE A 110 13.70 -6.15 -6.96
CA ILE A 110 12.87 -7.07 -7.74
C ILE A 110 13.73 -7.81 -8.76
N TRP A 111 13.48 -9.11 -8.92
CA TRP A 111 14.09 -9.93 -9.96
C TRP A 111 13.02 -10.48 -10.88
N ILE A 112 13.21 -10.32 -12.19
CA ILE A 112 12.29 -10.83 -13.23
C ILE A 112 13.04 -11.78 -14.15
N ALA A 113 12.50 -12.98 -14.38
CA ALA A 113 13.02 -13.94 -15.37
C ALA A 113 11.98 -14.19 -16.48
N ARG A 114 12.44 -14.44 -17.71
CA ARG A 114 11.58 -14.75 -18.87
C ARG A 114 12.13 -15.93 -19.66
N ASN A 115 11.26 -16.84 -20.11
CA ASN A 115 11.63 -18.10 -20.78
C ASN A 115 12.60 -17.93 -21.96
N GLU A 116 12.41 -16.89 -22.78
CA GLU A 116 13.29 -16.57 -23.91
C GLU A 116 14.49 -15.67 -23.58
N GLY A 117 14.51 -15.06 -22.39
CA GLY A 117 15.40 -13.98 -21.99
C GLY A 117 14.82 -12.59 -22.30
N PHE A 118 15.57 -11.56 -21.91
CA PHE A 118 15.29 -10.16 -22.23
C PHE A 118 16.24 -9.66 -23.32
N SER A 119 15.84 -8.60 -24.01
CA SER A 119 16.63 -7.87 -25.00
C SER A 119 16.89 -6.45 -24.51
N GLU A 120 17.85 -5.74 -25.11
CA GLU A 120 18.18 -4.33 -24.80
C GLU A 120 16.92 -3.42 -24.85
N ALA A 121 16.00 -3.69 -25.77
CA ALA A 121 14.72 -2.97 -25.87
C ALA A 121 13.76 -3.23 -24.69
N ASP A 122 13.89 -4.36 -23.98
CA ASP A 122 13.16 -4.60 -22.74
C ASP A 122 13.81 -3.84 -21.56
N GLU A 123 15.15 -3.75 -21.51
CA GLU A 123 15.90 -3.10 -20.42
C GLU A 123 15.48 -1.62 -20.26
N HIS A 124 15.36 -0.88 -21.36
CA HIS A 124 14.88 0.51 -21.34
C HIS A 124 13.49 0.67 -20.69
N VAL A 125 12.58 -0.28 -20.91
CA VAL A 125 11.22 -0.23 -20.36
C VAL A 125 11.22 -0.53 -18.86
N PHE A 126 12.05 -1.46 -18.38
CA PHE A 126 12.14 -1.75 -16.95
C PHE A 126 12.91 -0.67 -16.17
N ILE A 127 13.88 0.01 -16.79
CA ILE A 127 14.50 1.22 -16.24
C ILE A 127 13.47 2.36 -16.15
N ALA A 128 12.66 2.58 -17.19
CA ALA A 128 11.59 3.57 -17.15
C ALA A 128 10.55 3.24 -16.07
N LEU A 129 10.17 1.97 -15.91
CA LEU A 129 9.27 1.51 -14.87
C LEU A 129 9.87 1.72 -13.46
N GLU A 130 11.16 1.46 -13.26
CA GLU A 130 11.87 1.72 -12.00
C GLU A 130 11.74 3.20 -11.59
N MET A 131 12.11 4.12 -12.49
CA MET A 131 11.98 5.57 -12.24
C MET A 131 10.53 5.99 -11.95
N LEU A 132 9.57 5.51 -12.74
CA LEU A 132 8.16 5.90 -12.64
C LEU A 132 7.47 5.35 -11.38
N LEU A 133 7.99 4.27 -10.76
CA LEU A 133 7.49 3.77 -9.49
C LEU A 133 8.14 4.46 -8.29
N SER A 134 9.44 4.79 -8.34
CA SER A 134 10.11 5.59 -7.29
C SER A 134 9.50 6.99 -7.14
N ASP A 135 9.19 7.68 -8.25
CA ASP A 135 8.65 9.05 -8.25
C ASP A 135 7.14 9.11 -7.91
N SER A 136 6.46 7.97 -7.84
CA SER A 136 5.00 7.88 -7.66
C SER A 136 4.42 8.41 -6.34
N PRO A 137 5.12 8.42 -5.19
CA PRO A 137 4.56 8.98 -3.95
C PRO A 137 4.46 10.52 -3.95
N TYR A 138 5.18 11.21 -4.84
CA TYR A 138 5.41 12.65 -4.75
C TYR A 138 4.88 13.47 -5.95
N SER A 139 4.27 12.84 -6.95
CA SER A 139 3.95 13.52 -8.23
C SER A 139 2.55 13.19 -8.77
N GLY A 140 1.87 14.22 -9.30
CA GLY A 140 0.48 14.14 -9.74
C GLY A 140 0.26 13.49 -11.12
N ALA A 141 -0.93 13.71 -11.69
CA ALA A 141 -1.51 13.03 -12.86
C ALA A 141 -0.66 13.00 -14.17
N ASN A 142 0.50 13.63 -14.23
CA ASN A 142 1.43 13.51 -15.36
C ASN A 142 2.27 12.22 -15.27
N LEU A 143 2.60 11.74 -14.07
CA LEU A 143 3.36 10.49 -13.89
C LEU A 143 2.50 9.27 -14.25
N ASP A 144 1.24 9.27 -13.79
CA ASP A 144 0.20 8.31 -14.17
C ASP A 144 0.11 8.13 -15.69
N VAL A 145 0.12 9.23 -16.46
CA VAL A 145 0.06 9.16 -17.92
C VAL A 145 1.32 8.52 -18.50
N ARG A 146 2.51 8.93 -18.05
CA ARG A 146 3.77 8.35 -18.56
C ARG A 146 3.86 6.85 -18.28
N LEU A 147 3.49 6.42 -17.07
CA LEU A 147 3.42 5.01 -16.70
C LEU A 147 2.40 4.26 -17.57
N TRP A 148 1.24 4.87 -17.86
CA TRP A 148 0.24 4.26 -18.73
C TRP A 148 0.71 4.15 -20.19
N GLU A 149 1.33 5.20 -20.74
CA GLU A 149 1.86 5.23 -22.11
C GLU A 149 2.96 4.19 -22.30
N GLU A 150 3.90 4.05 -21.35
CA GLU A 150 4.93 2.99 -21.36
C GLU A 150 4.30 1.58 -21.32
N LEU A 151 3.30 1.37 -20.46
CA LEU A 151 2.61 0.08 -20.34
C LEU A 151 1.90 -0.33 -21.64
N VAL A 152 1.20 0.60 -22.29
CA VAL A 152 0.50 0.35 -23.57
C VAL A 152 1.50 0.19 -24.72
N SER A 153 2.56 0.99 -24.74
CA SER A 153 3.64 0.94 -25.74
C SER A 153 4.34 -0.43 -25.75
N TYR A 154 4.79 -0.91 -24.59
CA TYR A 154 5.46 -2.21 -24.45
C TYR A 154 4.59 -3.40 -24.89
N HIS A 155 3.27 -3.27 -24.76
CA HIS A 155 2.30 -4.29 -25.19
C HIS A 155 1.73 -4.10 -26.61
N GLN A 156 2.05 -3.01 -27.32
CA GLN A 156 1.46 -2.63 -28.61
C GLN A 156 1.41 -3.81 -29.60
N SER A 157 2.53 -4.49 -29.81
CA SER A 157 2.65 -5.62 -30.74
C SER A 157 1.73 -6.80 -30.37
N ARG A 158 1.47 -7.05 -29.08
CA ARG A 158 0.57 -8.13 -28.62
C ARG A 158 -0.90 -7.69 -28.62
N ILE A 159 -1.19 -6.41 -28.40
CA ILE A 159 -2.53 -5.86 -28.59
C ILE A 159 -2.96 -6.05 -30.04
N GLU A 160 -2.11 -5.65 -30.98
CA GLU A 160 -2.34 -5.77 -32.42
C GLU A 160 -2.38 -7.22 -32.92
N SER A 161 -1.33 -8.01 -32.67
CA SER A 161 -1.18 -9.36 -33.25
C SER A 161 -2.06 -10.43 -32.59
N SER A 162 -2.55 -10.19 -31.37
CA SER A 162 -3.20 -11.22 -30.56
C SER A 162 -4.53 -10.80 -29.96
N TYR A 163 -4.57 -9.72 -29.17
CA TYR A 163 -5.78 -9.40 -28.41
C TYR A 163 -6.91 -8.88 -29.30
N ILE A 164 -6.63 -7.95 -30.24
CA ILE A 164 -7.62 -7.45 -31.18
C ILE A 164 -8.20 -8.57 -32.07
N PRO A 165 -7.39 -9.46 -32.71
CA PRO A 165 -7.91 -10.61 -33.45
C PRO A 165 -8.75 -11.57 -32.60
N ASP A 166 -8.29 -11.95 -31.40
CA ASP A 166 -9.01 -12.86 -30.51
C ASP A 166 -10.36 -12.26 -30.07
N LEU A 167 -10.41 -10.96 -29.74
CA LEU A 167 -11.62 -10.21 -29.41
C LEU A 167 -12.58 -10.14 -30.62
N ARG A 168 -12.11 -9.66 -31.77
CA ARG A 168 -12.90 -9.55 -33.02
C ARG A 168 -13.55 -10.88 -33.41
N ALA A 169 -12.80 -11.98 -33.33
CA ALA A 169 -13.30 -13.32 -33.62
C ALA A 169 -14.39 -13.76 -32.63
N SER A 170 -14.24 -13.43 -31.35
CA SER A 170 -15.18 -13.84 -30.30
C SER A 170 -16.47 -13.02 -30.30
N PHE A 171 -16.40 -11.71 -30.61
CA PHE A 171 -17.56 -10.87 -30.89
C PHE A 171 -18.37 -11.40 -32.07
N LYS A 172 -17.73 -11.61 -33.23
CA LYS A 172 -18.39 -12.17 -34.42
C LYS A 172 -19.02 -13.54 -34.15
N ALA A 173 -18.36 -14.39 -33.36
CA ALA A 173 -18.90 -15.69 -32.99
C ALA A 173 -20.17 -15.58 -32.12
N LEU A 174 -20.23 -14.61 -31.20
CA LEU A 174 -21.40 -14.33 -30.37
C LEU A 174 -22.58 -13.80 -31.21
N GLU A 175 -22.32 -12.83 -32.08
CA GLU A 175 -23.32 -12.19 -32.97
C GLU A 175 -23.91 -13.16 -34.00
N ALA A 176 -23.12 -14.12 -34.49
CA ALA A 176 -23.59 -15.21 -35.36
C ALA A 176 -24.35 -16.33 -34.61
N GLY A 177 -24.84 -16.08 -33.40
CA GLY A 177 -25.73 -16.99 -32.67
C GLY A 177 -27.20 -16.77 -33.04
N PRO A 178 -28.05 -17.81 -32.97
CA PRO A 178 -29.49 -17.62 -33.13
C PRO A 178 -30.02 -16.74 -31.99
N ARG A 179 -30.64 -15.60 -32.33
CA ARG A 179 -31.33 -14.73 -31.36
C ARG A 179 -32.51 -15.50 -30.77
N LYS A 180 -32.40 -15.92 -29.51
CA LYS A 180 -33.58 -16.27 -28.71
C LYS A 180 -34.24 -14.97 -28.27
N THR A 181 -35.55 -14.87 -28.44
CA THR A 181 -36.36 -13.76 -27.90
C THR A 181 -36.26 -13.75 -26.37
N PRO A 182 -36.05 -12.59 -25.73
CA PRO A 182 -36.12 -12.50 -24.27
C PRO A 182 -37.57 -12.74 -23.80
N PRO A 183 -37.79 -13.36 -22.62
CA PRO A 183 -39.03 -13.19 -21.88
C PRO A 183 -39.09 -11.78 -21.29
N ASP A 184 -40.29 -11.20 -21.19
CA ASP A 184 -40.51 -9.90 -20.55
C ASP A 184 -40.13 -9.92 -19.07
N THR A 185 -39.19 -9.07 -18.67
CA THR A 185 -39.00 -8.69 -17.27
C THR A 185 -38.62 -7.21 -17.18
N THR A 186 -39.50 -6.42 -16.58
CA THR A 186 -39.31 -4.98 -16.36
C THR A 186 -38.43 -4.72 -15.13
N CYS A 187 -37.19 -4.29 -15.35
CA CYS A 187 -36.38 -3.56 -14.37
C CYS A 187 -35.55 -2.50 -15.11
N GLU A 188 -35.54 -1.26 -14.61
CA GLU A 188 -34.73 -0.19 -15.15
C GLU A 188 -33.26 -0.43 -14.79
N ILE A 189 -32.46 -0.88 -15.76
CA ILE A 189 -31.04 -1.19 -15.63
C ILE A 189 -30.31 -0.52 -16.80
N PRO A 190 -29.15 0.14 -16.60
CA PRO A 190 -28.37 0.71 -17.70
C PRO A 190 -28.03 -0.34 -18.77
N ASP A 191 -28.33 -0.03 -20.04
CA ASP A 191 -28.34 -1.00 -21.13
C ASP A 191 -26.97 -1.69 -21.35
N PRO A 192 -26.86 -3.02 -21.14
CA PRO A 192 -25.65 -3.78 -21.42
C PRO A 192 -25.18 -3.70 -22.88
N ALA A 193 -26.07 -3.36 -23.82
CA ALA A 193 -25.71 -3.14 -25.21
C ALA A 193 -24.86 -1.86 -25.40
N ALA A 194 -25.02 -0.82 -24.58
CA ALA A 194 -24.27 0.44 -24.72
C ALA A 194 -22.76 0.23 -24.49
N ALA A 195 -22.38 -0.41 -23.37
CA ALA A 195 -20.98 -0.66 -23.04
C ALA A 195 -20.31 -1.65 -24.02
N LEU A 196 -21.06 -2.67 -24.48
CA LEU A 196 -20.61 -3.56 -25.55
C LEU A 196 -20.49 -2.84 -26.90
N SER A 197 -21.32 -1.83 -27.18
CA SER A 197 -21.27 -1.02 -28.39
C SER A 197 -19.99 -0.18 -28.45
N ILE A 198 -19.54 0.40 -27.33
CA ILE A 198 -18.26 1.13 -27.25
C ILE A 198 -17.09 0.20 -27.61
N LEU A 199 -17.00 -0.98 -26.99
CA LEU A 199 -15.96 -1.95 -27.31
C LEU A 199 -16.06 -2.45 -28.77
N ARG A 200 -17.28 -2.60 -29.30
CA ARG A 200 -17.51 -2.96 -30.70
C ARG A 200 -16.98 -1.89 -31.65
N GLY A 201 -17.26 -0.61 -31.42
CA GLY A 201 -16.76 0.49 -32.25
C GLY A 201 -15.24 0.53 -32.28
N LEU A 202 -14.60 0.56 -31.10
CA LEU A 202 -13.13 0.51 -30.96
C LEU A 202 -12.50 -0.72 -31.67
N LEU A 203 -13.20 -1.85 -31.73
CA LEU A 203 -12.74 -3.05 -32.44
C LEU A 203 -12.97 -3.03 -33.95
N PHE A 204 -14.06 -2.46 -34.48
CA PHE A 204 -14.47 -2.67 -35.87
C PHE A 204 -14.50 -1.43 -36.75
N ASP A 205 -14.64 -0.23 -36.19
CA ASP A 205 -14.67 1.01 -36.95
C ASP A 205 -13.27 1.30 -37.54
N PRO A 206 -13.16 2.04 -38.66
CA PRO A 206 -11.86 2.46 -39.17
C PRO A 206 -11.08 3.30 -38.14
N ILE A 207 -9.77 3.40 -38.33
CA ILE A 207 -8.95 4.39 -37.60
C ILE A 207 -9.26 5.75 -38.22
N MET A 208 -9.67 6.72 -37.40
CA MET A 208 -9.91 8.10 -37.86
C MET A 208 -8.56 8.74 -38.25
N ASN A 209 -8.57 9.65 -39.22
CA ASN A 209 -7.32 10.16 -39.85
C ASN A 209 -6.38 10.93 -38.90
N ASP A 210 -6.81 11.18 -37.66
CA ASP A 210 -6.16 11.91 -36.58
C ASP A 210 -5.98 11.08 -35.29
N GLU A 211 -6.56 9.88 -35.18
CA GLU A 211 -6.43 8.99 -34.01
C GLU A 211 -5.05 8.30 -34.01
N SER A 212 -4.28 8.45 -32.94
CA SER A 212 -3.02 7.70 -32.81
C SER A 212 -3.29 6.23 -32.49
N THR A 213 -2.51 5.31 -33.09
CA THR A 213 -2.66 3.87 -32.84
C THR A 213 -2.51 3.51 -31.36
N LEU A 214 -1.65 4.24 -30.63
CA LEU A 214 -1.39 4.03 -29.20
C LEU A 214 -2.59 4.44 -28.33
N ASP A 215 -3.18 5.62 -28.62
CA ASP A 215 -4.43 6.10 -28.00
C ASP A 215 -5.55 5.07 -28.19
N ARG A 216 -5.79 4.63 -29.43
CA ARG A 216 -6.80 3.61 -29.72
C ARG A 216 -6.61 2.34 -28.89
N TYR A 217 -5.36 1.92 -28.66
CA TYR A 217 -5.05 0.75 -27.84
C TYR A 217 -5.26 1.02 -26.35
N ALA A 218 -4.92 2.21 -25.85
CA ALA A 218 -5.24 2.65 -24.49
C ALA A 218 -6.77 2.64 -24.25
N ARG A 219 -7.55 3.28 -25.12
CA ARG A 219 -9.03 3.29 -25.10
C ARG A 219 -9.61 1.88 -25.12
N LEU A 220 -9.08 1.00 -25.96
CA LEU A 220 -9.52 -0.40 -26.05
C LEU A 220 -9.27 -1.18 -24.76
N VAL A 221 -8.09 -0.99 -24.13
CA VAL A 221 -7.76 -1.65 -22.87
C VAL A 221 -8.68 -1.14 -21.75
N ILE A 222 -8.89 0.17 -21.63
CA ILE A 222 -9.81 0.79 -20.67
C ILE A 222 -11.24 0.25 -20.86
N ALA A 223 -11.76 0.23 -22.09
CA ALA A 223 -13.09 -0.31 -22.38
C ALA A 223 -13.23 -1.78 -21.96
N THR A 224 -12.20 -2.62 -22.13
CA THR A 224 -12.23 -4.00 -21.61
C THR A 224 -12.12 -4.09 -20.09
N TYR A 225 -11.50 -3.12 -19.43
CA TYR A 225 -11.41 -3.05 -17.97
C TYR A 225 -12.75 -2.65 -17.35
N GLU A 226 -13.44 -1.65 -17.87
CA GLU A 226 -14.77 -1.26 -17.39
C GLU A 226 -15.80 -2.39 -17.58
N LEU A 227 -15.78 -3.05 -18.75
CA LEU A 227 -16.61 -4.23 -18.99
C LEU A 227 -16.29 -5.39 -18.04
N ARG A 228 -15.02 -5.51 -17.58
CA ARG A 228 -14.61 -6.50 -16.59
C ARG A 228 -15.11 -6.15 -15.18
N ARG A 229 -15.16 -4.87 -14.81
CA ARG A 229 -15.66 -4.41 -13.49
C ARG A 229 -17.17 -4.54 -13.34
N SER A 230 -17.92 -4.60 -14.45
CA SER A 230 -19.37 -4.76 -14.42
C SER A 230 -19.80 -6.19 -14.07
N SER A 231 -20.34 -6.37 -12.86
CA SER A 231 -20.92 -7.64 -12.39
C SER A 231 -22.07 -8.14 -13.29
N ASN A 232 -22.84 -7.22 -13.88
CA ASN A 232 -23.87 -7.56 -14.88
C ASN A 232 -23.26 -8.15 -16.17
N MET A 233 -22.13 -7.61 -16.62
CA MET A 233 -21.40 -8.14 -17.78
C MET A 233 -20.78 -9.51 -17.49
N GLU A 234 -20.22 -9.73 -16.29
CA GLU A 234 -19.77 -11.05 -15.88
C GLU A 234 -20.92 -12.06 -15.85
N ARG A 235 -22.04 -11.70 -15.21
CA ARG A 235 -23.23 -12.57 -15.13
C ARG A 235 -23.73 -12.93 -16.52
N MET A 236 -23.88 -11.96 -17.41
CA MET A 236 -24.36 -12.16 -18.78
C MET A 236 -23.40 -13.00 -19.63
N LEU A 237 -22.09 -12.75 -19.57
CA LEU A 237 -21.14 -13.40 -20.48
C LEU A 237 -20.57 -14.71 -19.94
N ASN A 238 -20.46 -14.87 -18.62
CA ASN A 238 -19.65 -15.92 -17.99
C ASN A 238 -20.44 -16.86 -17.05
N SER A 239 -21.01 -16.31 -15.97
CA SER A 239 -21.47 -17.09 -14.81
C SER A 239 -22.94 -17.48 -14.84
N SER A 240 -23.79 -16.85 -15.66
CA SER A 240 -25.18 -17.32 -15.84
C SER A 240 -25.26 -18.70 -16.49
N GLU A 241 -26.34 -19.42 -16.20
CA GLU A 241 -26.69 -20.68 -16.86
C GLU A 241 -26.94 -20.48 -18.36
N SER A 242 -27.45 -19.31 -18.75
CA SER A 242 -27.68 -18.92 -20.15
C SER A 242 -26.39 -18.58 -20.92
N ALA A 243 -25.27 -18.37 -20.24
CA ALA A 243 -23.99 -18.09 -20.90
C ALA A 243 -23.57 -19.27 -21.79
N SER A 244 -23.12 -18.94 -23.00
CA SER A 244 -22.68 -19.91 -24.01
C SER A 244 -21.16 -20.13 -23.96
N SER A 245 -20.66 -21.15 -24.65
CA SER A 245 -19.20 -21.30 -24.87
C SER A 245 -18.58 -20.10 -25.61
N LYS A 246 -19.39 -19.42 -26.45
CA LYS A 246 -19.01 -18.22 -27.20
C LYS A 246 -18.90 -16.99 -26.29
N SER A 247 -19.91 -16.74 -25.43
CA SER A 247 -19.89 -15.61 -24.50
C SER A 247 -18.78 -15.77 -23.44
N ARG A 248 -18.59 -16.98 -22.89
CA ARG A 248 -17.47 -17.30 -21.99
C ARG A 248 -16.10 -17.10 -22.65
N LYS A 249 -16.01 -17.30 -23.98
CA LYS A 249 -14.78 -17.04 -24.75
C LYS A 249 -14.56 -15.54 -24.99
N LEU A 250 -15.62 -14.76 -25.21
CA LEU A 250 -15.55 -13.31 -25.25
C LEU A 250 -15.11 -12.74 -23.88
N TRP A 251 -15.75 -13.15 -22.79
CA TRP A 251 -15.37 -12.75 -21.42
C TRP A 251 -13.89 -13.01 -21.11
N ALA A 252 -13.41 -14.21 -21.42
CA ALA A 252 -12.00 -14.57 -21.25
C ALA A 252 -11.04 -13.66 -22.05
N ASN A 253 -11.46 -13.17 -23.22
CA ASN A 253 -10.66 -12.27 -24.04
C ASN A 253 -10.73 -10.80 -23.56
N ILE A 254 -11.89 -10.37 -23.03
CA ILE A 254 -12.04 -9.09 -22.34
C ILE A 254 -11.10 -9.05 -21.12
N CYS A 255 -11.19 -10.08 -20.25
CA CYS A 255 -10.31 -10.24 -19.10
C CYS A 255 -8.82 -10.31 -19.47
N LEU A 256 -8.48 -10.87 -20.64
CA LEU A 256 -7.10 -10.93 -21.14
C LEU A 256 -6.50 -9.56 -21.43
N LEU A 257 -7.26 -8.67 -22.08
CA LEU A 257 -6.79 -7.32 -22.41
C LEU A 257 -6.80 -6.41 -21.17
N ALA A 258 -7.88 -6.48 -20.38
CA ALA A 258 -8.07 -5.72 -19.14
C ALA A 258 -6.94 -5.91 -18.10
N ARG A 259 -6.18 -7.01 -18.16
CA ARG A 259 -5.00 -7.26 -17.31
C ARG A 259 -3.97 -6.13 -17.34
N LEU A 260 -3.81 -5.44 -18.47
CA LEU A 260 -2.83 -4.35 -18.58
C LEU A 260 -3.26 -3.13 -17.74
N ARG A 261 -4.55 -2.82 -17.68
CA ARG A 261 -5.11 -1.79 -16.77
C ARG A 261 -5.04 -2.24 -15.31
N VAL A 262 -5.28 -3.53 -15.02
CA VAL A 262 -5.08 -4.08 -13.66
C VAL A 262 -3.63 -3.99 -13.22
N ALA A 263 -2.66 -4.25 -14.10
CA ALA A 263 -1.24 -4.10 -13.78
C ALA A 263 -0.89 -2.64 -13.45
N PHE A 264 -1.35 -1.67 -14.27
CA PHE A 264 -1.21 -0.25 -13.99
C PHE A 264 -1.75 0.13 -12.59
N GLU A 265 -3.02 -0.21 -12.31
CA GLU A 265 -3.65 0.15 -11.03
C GLU A 265 -2.94 -0.52 -9.85
N THR A 266 -2.51 -1.78 -10.01
CA THR A 266 -1.76 -2.50 -8.97
C THR A 266 -0.38 -1.89 -8.72
N PHE A 267 0.34 -1.47 -9.78
CA PHE A 267 1.65 -0.84 -9.63
C PHE A 267 1.54 0.49 -8.87
N LYS A 268 0.56 1.32 -9.23
CA LYS A 268 0.24 2.57 -8.53
C LYS A 268 -0.18 2.34 -7.08
N GLU A 269 -1.13 1.44 -6.85
CA GLU A 269 -1.60 1.04 -5.52
C GLU A 269 -0.43 0.58 -4.64
N THR A 270 0.47 -0.24 -5.18
CA THR A 270 1.65 -0.75 -4.46
C THR A 270 2.65 0.37 -4.15
N ALA A 271 3.00 1.21 -5.13
CA ALA A 271 3.96 2.30 -4.93
C ALA A 271 3.46 3.40 -3.97
N LEU A 272 2.15 3.60 -3.88
CA LEU A 272 1.54 4.52 -2.90
C LEU A 272 1.37 3.91 -1.49
N THR A 273 1.26 2.58 -1.40
CA THR A 273 0.95 1.87 -0.15
C THR A 273 2.20 1.37 0.58
N LEU A 274 3.30 1.10 -0.15
CA LEU A 274 4.54 0.56 0.42
C LEU A 274 5.64 1.63 0.43
N PRO A 275 6.05 2.17 1.59
CA PRO A 275 7.13 3.16 1.68
C PRO A 275 8.47 2.68 1.09
N SER A 276 8.70 1.36 1.13
CA SER A 276 9.86 0.67 0.57
C SER A 276 9.99 0.79 -0.96
N PHE A 277 8.95 1.26 -1.67
CA PHE A 277 9.00 1.57 -3.10
C PHE A 277 9.64 2.91 -3.45
N THR A 278 9.98 3.75 -2.45
CA THR A 278 10.77 4.99 -2.65
C THR A 278 12.11 4.73 -3.34
N HIS A 279 12.76 3.59 -3.07
CA HIS A 279 13.94 3.12 -3.77
C HIS A 279 13.72 1.71 -4.33
N ILE A 280 13.09 1.63 -5.50
CA ILE A 280 12.92 0.37 -6.24
C ILE A 280 14.16 0.07 -7.11
N THR A 281 14.46 -1.21 -7.32
CA THR A 281 15.47 -1.67 -8.30
C THR A 281 14.97 -2.92 -9.01
N ILE A 282 14.95 -2.92 -10.35
CA ILE A 282 14.40 -4.00 -11.18
C ILE A 282 15.53 -4.70 -11.96
N ALA A 283 15.95 -5.86 -11.47
CA ALA A 283 16.96 -6.70 -12.08
C ALA A 283 16.36 -7.73 -13.06
N LEU A 284 16.71 -7.64 -14.34
CA LEU A 284 16.37 -8.65 -15.33
C LEU A 284 17.35 -9.82 -15.25
N VAL A 285 16.86 -10.99 -14.83
CA VAL A 285 17.68 -12.20 -14.64
C VAL A 285 18.20 -12.70 -15.99
N PRO A 286 19.53 -12.77 -16.21
CA PRO A 286 20.08 -13.26 -17.46
C PRO A 286 19.70 -14.71 -17.71
N ARG A 287 19.33 -15.02 -18.96
CA ARG A 287 18.96 -16.39 -19.33
C ARG A 287 20.18 -17.32 -19.22
N PRO A 288 20.18 -18.34 -18.35
CA PRO A 288 21.31 -19.24 -18.22
C PRO A 288 21.48 -20.12 -19.47
N PRO A 289 22.71 -20.52 -19.81
CA PRO A 289 22.96 -21.42 -20.92
C PRO A 289 22.27 -22.77 -20.66
N ALA A 290 21.46 -23.20 -21.62
CA ALA A 290 20.89 -24.55 -21.59
C ALA A 290 22.01 -25.59 -21.72
N PRO A 291 21.95 -26.73 -20.98
CA PRO A 291 22.91 -27.81 -21.13
C PRO A 291 23.09 -28.22 -22.60
N ALA A 292 24.34 -28.39 -23.02
CA ALA A 292 24.67 -28.72 -24.40
C ALA A 292 24.22 -30.16 -24.72
N SER A 293 23.15 -30.28 -25.51
CA SER A 293 22.54 -31.52 -26.01
C SER A 293 21.80 -32.40 -24.98
N PRO A 294 20.82 -33.22 -25.43
CA PRO A 294 20.31 -34.33 -24.63
C PRO A 294 21.45 -35.31 -24.25
N PRO A 295 21.28 -36.15 -23.20
CA PRO A 295 22.32 -37.01 -22.67
C PRO A 295 23.04 -37.83 -23.75
N HIS A 296 24.37 -37.92 -23.65
CA HIS A 296 25.26 -38.63 -24.60
C HIS A 296 24.82 -40.09 -24.89
N ARG A 297 24.05 -40.71 -23.99
CA ARG A 297 23.30 -41.95 -24.23
C ARG A 297 21.79 -41.69 -24.09
N LEU A 298 21.08 -41.74 -25.21
CA LEU A 298 19.61 -41.75 -25.21
C LEU A 298 19.11 -43.09 -24.65
N ILE A 299 18.25 -43.05 -23.64
CA ILE A 299 17.66 -44.24 -23.03
C ILE A 299 16.52 -44.77 -23.92
N SER A 300 16.47 -46.08 -24.13
CA SER A 300 15.38 -46.76 -24.85
C SER A 300 14.10 -46.83 -24.00
N LEU A 301 12.95 -47.09 -24.63
CA LEU A 301 11.71 -47.27 -23.87
C LEU A 301 11.81 -48.43 -22.87
N LYS A 302 12.49 -49.52 -23.25
CA LYS A 302 12.72 -50.69 -22.40
C LYS A 302 13.54 -50.37 -21.16
N GLU A 303 14.61 -49.62 -21.30
CA GLU A 303 15.40 -49.15 -20.15
C GLU A 303 14.59 -48.18 -19.29
N ALA A 304 13.77 -47.31 -19.88
CA ALA A 304 12.92 -46.36 -19.14
C ALA A 304 11.83 -47.06 -18.31
N PHE A 305 11.19 -48.10 -18.83
CA PHE A 305 10.26 -48.95 -18.06
C PHE A 305 11.01 -49.79 -17.01
N GLY A 306 12.21 -50.28 -17.32
CA GLY A 306 13.07 -50.98 -16.36
C GLY A 306 13.42 -50.14 -15.13
N ILE A 307 13.62 -48.82 -15.28
CA ILE A 307 13.81 -47.89 -14.15
C ILE A 307 12.58 -47.82 -13.23
N LEU A 308 11.37 -48.03 -13.77
CA LEU A 308 10.12 -48.10 -13.01
C LEU A 308 9.87 -49.49 -12.38
N GLY A 309 10.74 -50.48 -12.63
CA GLY A 309 10.50 -51.88 -12.26
C GLY A 309 9.44 -52.57 -13.13
N LEU A 310 9.20 -52.06 -14.35
CA LEU A 310 8.15 -52.52 -15.25
C LEU A 310 8.73 -53.16 -16.52
N ASP A 311 7.97 -54.08 -17.12
CA ASP A 311 8.26 -54.61 -18.45
C ASP A 311 7.65 -53.76 -19.57
N THR A 312 7.94 -54.09 -20.83
CA THR A 312 7.39 -53.41 -22.01
C THR A 312 6.44 -54.30 -22.80
N VAL A 313 5.58 -55.07 -22.13
CA VAL A 313 4.46 -55.75 -22.81
C VAL A 313 3.32 -54.76 -23.07
N GLN A 314 2.42 -55.11 -23.98
CA GLN A 314 1.37 -54.19 -24.47
C GLN A 314 0.39 -53.80 -23.35
N GLU A 315 0.12 -54.74 -22.45
CA GLU A 315 -0.76 -54.60 -21.28
C GLU A 315 -0.19 -53.58 -20.29
N THR A 316 1.10 -53.70 -19.94
CA THR A 316 1.80 -52.76 -19.06
C THR A 316 1.89 -51.37 -19.68
N VAL A 317 2.15 -51.27 -20.99
CA VAL A 317 2.12 -49.98 -21.71
C VAL A 317 0.73 -49.33 -21.64
N GLN A 318 -0.35 -50.10 -21.83
CA GLN A 318 -1.72 -49.60 -21.71
C GLN A 318 -2.08 -49.19 -20.28
N ALA A 319 -1.60 -49.92 -19.27
CA ALA A 319 -1.81 -49.61 -17.86
C ALA A 319 -1.11 -48.30 -17.43
N VAL A 320 0.11 -48.05 -17.90
CA VAL A 320 0.91 -46.86 -17.56
C VAL A 320 0.53 -45.62 -18.38
N MET A 321 0.12 -45.80 -19.64
CA MET A 321 -0.02 -44.70 -20.61
C MET A 321 -1.46 -44.44 -21.07
N GLY A 322 -2.35 -45.40 -20.85
CA GLY A 322 -3.74 -45.41 -21.29
C GLY A 322 -3.97 -46.29 -22.53
N GLN A 323 -5.20 -46.81 -22.65
CA GLN A 323 -5.62 -47.80 -23.65
C GLN A 323 -5.33 -47.42 -25.12
N ASN A 324 -5.21 -46.11 -25.42
CA ASN A 324 -4.99 -45.57 -26.77
C ASN A 324 -3.53 -45.68 -27.27
N TRP A 325 -2.62 -46.31 -26.50
CA TRP A 325 -1.21 -46.47 -26.84
C TRP A 325 -0.87 -47.91 -27.24
N THR A 326 -0.16 -48.05 -28.35
CA THR A 326 0.51 -49.30 -28.77
C THR A 326 2.01 -49.16 -28.57
N LEU A 327 2.72 -50.25 -28.28
CA LEU A 327 4.17 -50.26 -28.07
C LEU A 327 4.93 -49.49 -29.17
N ALA A 328 4.69 -49.82 -30.44
CA ALA A 328 5.33 -49.16 -31.58
C ALA A 328 5.00 -47.65 -31.72
N ARG A 329 3.84 -47.20 -31.20
CA ARG A 329 3.47 -45.77 -31.18
C ARG A 329 4.22 -45.04 -30.07
N ILE A 330 4.30 -45.62 -28.88
CA ILE A 330 4.99 -44.99 -27.76
C ILE A 330 6.51 -44.95 -27.97
N GLU A 331 7.13 -46.03 -28.47
CA GLU A 331 8.57 -46.03 -28.79
C GLU A 331 8.95 -44.90 -29.75
N ARG A 332 8.15 -44.70 -30.79
CA ARG A 332 8.35 -43.65 -31.80
C ARG A 332 8.25 -42.26 -31.21
N GLU A 333 7.18 -41.97 -30.46
CA GLU A 333 6.96 -40.64 -29.86
C GLU A 333 7.91 -40.36 -28.68
N PHE A 334 8.32 -41.40 -27.93
CA PHE A 334 9.34 -41.30 -26.90
C PHE A 334 10.72 -40.98 -27.50
N LYS A 335 11.18 -41.76 -28.50
CA LYS A 335 12.43 -41.51 -29.23
C LYS A 335 12.46 -40.13 -29.90
N LYS A 336 11.31 -39.63 -30.36
CA LYS A 336 11.15 -38.26 -30.88
C LYS A 336 11.34 -37.20 -29.79
N ARG A 337 10.75 -37.39 -28.60
CA ARG A 337 10.91 -36.46 -27.45
C ARG A 337 12.32 -36.42 -26.89
N GLN A 338 12.97 -37.58 -26.78
CA GLN A 338 14.37 -37.72 -26.35
C GLN A 338 15.37 -36.87 -27.16
N ARG A 339 15.01 -36.48 -28.39
CA ARG A 339 15.85 -35.68 -29.30
C ARG A 339 15.50 -34.18 -29.31
N GLN A 340 14.51 -33.74 -28.53
CA GLN A 340 14.09 -32.34 -28.50
C GLN A 340 15.02 -31.51 -27.59
N LYS A 341 15.26 -30.24 -27.97
CA LYS A 341 16.07 -29.31 -27.16
C LYS A 341 15.42 -29.10 -25.79
N LEU A 342 16.21 -29.26 -24.73
CA LEU A 342 15.80 -29.00 -23.35
C LEU A 342 15.56 -27.50 -23.12
N ASN A 343 14.54 -27.15 -22.34
CA ASN A 343 14.21 -25.78 -21.99
C ASN A 343 14.25 -25.60 -20.47
N ILE A 344 14.81 -24.48 -20.05
CA ILE A 344 14.81 -24.03 -18.66
C ILE A 344 13.70 -22.99 -18.53
N HIS A 345 12.74 -23.26 -17.65
CA HIS A 345 11.60 -22.40 -17.43
C HIS A 345 11.94 -21.20 -16.53
N ALA A 346 11.25 -20.07 -16.70
CA ALA A 346 11.50 -18.82 -15.98
C ALA A 346 11.47 -19.03 -14.46
N GLU A 347 10.52 -19.80 -13.96
CA GLU A 347 10.40 -20.14 -12.52
C GLU A 347 11.69 -20.81 -11.99
N VAL A 348 12.33 -21.63 -12.81
CA VAL A 348 13.60 -22.32 -12.50
C VAL A 348 14.79 -21.38 -12.65
N GLN A 349 14.79 -20.51 -13.67
CA GLN A 349 15.85 -19.50 -13.87
C GLN A 349 15.91 -18.55 -12.66
N LEU A 350 14.75 -18.05 -12.23
CA LEU A 350 14.61 -17.17 -11.09
C LEU A 350 15.00 -17.89 -9.79
N LEU A 351 14.46 -19.07 -9.50
CA LEU A 351 14.78 -19.77 -8.25
C LEU A 351 16.27 -20.13 -8.13
N LEU A 352 16.95 -20.49 -9.22
CA LEU A 352 18.41 -20.68 -9.17
C LEU A 352 19.18 -19.37 -8.94
N HIS A 353 18.73 -18.24 -9.50
CA HIS A 353 19.32 -16.93 -9.23
C HIS A 353 19.12 -16.50 -7.76
N LEU A 354 17.92 -16.69 -7.21
CA LEU A 354 17.64 -16.46 -5.79
C LEU A 354 18.51 -17.37 -4.90
N ASN A 355 18.73 -18.63 -5.31
CA ASN A 355 19.64 -19.55 -4.61
C ASN A 355 21.13 -19.11 -4.65
N THR A 356 21.57 -18.33 -5.65
CA THR A 356 22.94 -17.77 -5.63
C THR A 356 23.08 -16.62 -4.64
N ILE A 357 22.07 -15.75 -4.53
CA ILE A 357 22.14 -14.52 -3.71
C ILE A 357 21.68 -14.72 -2.25
N THR A 358 20.85 -15.73 -1.95
CA THR A 358 20.23 -15.95 -0.61
C THR A 358 21.22 -16.08 0.55
N LYS A 359 22.49 -16.44 0.33
CA LYS A 359 23.52 -16.43 1.39
C LYS A 359 24.05 -15.02 1.74
N LEU A 360 23.75 -14.02 0.92
CA LEU A 360 24.16 -12.63 1.05
C LEU A 360 23.01 -11.72 1.51
N THR A 361 21.76 -12.18 1.41
CA THR A 361 20.56 -11.34 1.58
C THR A 361 19.40 -12.07 2.28
N PRO A 362 19.22 -11.91 3.61
CA PRO A 362 17.96 -12.26 4.27
C PRO A 362 16.81 -11.31 3.84
N GLY A 363 15.55 -11.72 4.02
CA GLY A 363 14.36 -10.88 3.74
C GLY A 363 13.73 -11.00 2.34
N ILE A 364 13.96 -12.09 1.61
CA ILE A 364 13.24 -12.33 0.33
C ILE A 364 11.79 -12.72 0.63
N PHE A 365 10.82 -12.05 -0.01
CA PHE A 365 9.41 -12.35 0.14
C PHE A 365 9.10 -13.78 -0.38
N PRO A 366 8.43 -14.66 0.39
CA PRO A 366 8.32 -16.10 0.10
C PRO A 366 7.26 -16.44 -0.98
N TYR A 367 7.16 -15.63 -2.03
CA TYR A 367 6.24 -15.79 -3.16
C TYR A 367 6.94 -15.49 -4.49
N ILE A 368 6.69 -16.32 -5.50
CA ILE A 368 7.10 -16.08 -6.88
C ILE A 368 5.86 -15.78 -7.72
N GLY A 369 5.74 -14.53 -8.17
CA GLY A 369 4.67 -14.09 -9.06
C GLY A 369 4.83 -14.68 -10.45
N CYS A 370 3.75 -15.17 -11.04
CA CYS A 370 3.81 -15.95 -12.27
C CYS A 370 2.80 -15.47 -13.32
N SER A 371 3.30 -15.17 -14.52
CA SER A 371 2.47 -14.71 -15.67
C SER A 371 1.38 -15.70 -16.12
N LYS A 372 1.51 -16.96 -15.66
CA LYS A 372 0.66 -18.13 -15.88
C LYS A 372 0.78 -19.02 -14.66
N LEU A 373 -0.12 -19.99 -14.48
CA LEU A 373 0.09 -21.03 -13.47
C LEU A 373 1.40 -21.79 -13.79
N CYS A 374 2.07 -22.28 -12.75
CA CYS A 374 3.27 -23.07 -12.91
C CYS A 374 2.98 -24.37 -13.68
N CYS A 375 3.96 -24.85 -14.43
CA CYS A 375 3.90 -26.21 -14.97
C CYS A 375 4.22 -27.23 -13.86
N PHE A 376 3.78 -28.48 -14.02
CA PHE A 376 3.97 -29.55 -13.03
C PHE A 376 5.40 -29.60 -12.48
N MET A 377 6.40 -29.60 -13.37
CA MET A 377 7.82 -29.66 -12.97
C MET A 377 8.28 -28.42 -12.20
N CYS A 378 7.84 -27.21 -12.60
CA CYS A 378 8.19 -25.97 -11.91
C CYS A 378 7.57 -25.93 -10.51
N HIS A 379 6.29 -26.31 -10.39
CA HIS A 379 5.58 -26.35 -9.12
C HIS A 379 6.20 -27.37 -8.17
N SER A 380 6.42 -28.62 -8.62
CA SER A 380 7.09 -29.64 -7.81
C SER A 380 8.51 -29.24 -7.41
N PHE A 381 9.24 -28.52 -8.27
CA PHE A 381 10.60 -28.03 -7.98
C PHE A 381 10.58 -26.91 -6.93
N ILE A 382 9.67 -25.94 -7.04
CA ILE A 382 9.50 -24.87 -6.05
C ILE A 382 9.08 -25.45 -4.68
N GLN A 383 8.08 -26.32 -4.65
CA GLN A 383 7.61 -26.97 -3.42
C GLN A 383 8.73 -27.82 -2.78
N SER A 384 9.46 -28.61 -3.58
CA SER A 384 10.58 -29.42 -3.08
C SER A 384 11.78 -28.60 -2.60
N TYR A 385 11.86 -27.31 -2.97
CA TYR A 385 12.89 -26.39 -2.47
C TYR A 385 12.52 -25.80 -1.11
N GLY A 386 11.22 -25.67 -0.81
CA GLY A 386 10.70 -25.39 0.54
C GLY A 386 10.84 -23.95 1.05
N SER A 387 10.88 -22.94 0.17
CA SER A 387 11.00 -21.52 0.60
C SER A 387 10.14 -20.53 -0.20
N PHE A 388 9.33 -20.99 -1.15
CA PHE A 388 8.51 -20.12 -1.98
C PHE A 388 7.16 -20.76 -2.28
N THR A 389 6.13 -19.91 -2.32
CA THR A 389 4.79 -20.23 -2.81
C THR A 389 4.57 -19.59 -4.19
N THR A 390 3.55 -20.05 -4.92
CA THR A 390 3.08 -19.40 -6.16
C THR A 390 1.56 -19.46 -6.21
N ARG A 391 0.96 -18.68 -7.11
CA ARG A 391 -0.49 -18.68 -7.42
C ARG A 391 -1.11 -20.07 -7.59
N GLY A 392 -0.33 -21.05 -8.07
CA GLY A 392 -0.77 -22.43 -8.26
C GLY A 392 -0.14 -23.13 -9.47
N SER A 393 -0.65 -24.32 -9.77
CA SER A 393 -0.18 -25.21 -10.85
C SER A 393 -1.32 -25.53 -11.80
N HIS A 394 -1.05 -25.55 -13.10
CA HIS A 394 -2.00 -26.09 -14.09
C HIS A 394 -1.79 -27.60 -14.33
N GLY A 395 -1.07 -28.29 -13.46
CA GLY A 395 -0.90 -29.75 -13.42
C GLY A 395 -0.25 -30.43 -14.64
N ARG A 396 0.23 -29.65 -15.62
CA ARG A 396 0.72 -30.16 -16.91
C ARG A 396 2.24 -30.08 -17.02
N LEU A 397 2.86 -31.18 -17.44
CA LEU A 397 4.27 -31.28 -17.78
C LEU A 397 4.48 -30.72 -19.21
N PHE A 398 5.08 -29.55 -19.30
CA PHE A 398 5.58 -29.02 -20.58
C PHE A 398 6.93 -29.65 -20.94
N ARG A 399 7.13 -29.85 -22.25
CA ARG A 399 8.24 -30.65 -22.78
C ARG A 399 9.15 -29.85 -23.72
N PRO A 400 10.46 -30.15 -23.75
CA PRO A 400 11.24 -30.82 -22.70
C PRO A 400 11.68 -29.81 -21.63
N TRP A 401 11.72 -30.24 -20.37
CA TRP A 401 12.07 -29.43 -19.19
C TRP A 401 13.44 -29.83 -18.63
N THR A 402 14.22 -28.86 -18.15
CA THR A 402 15.48 -29.08 -17.41
C THR A 402 15.80 -27.88 -16.51
N ILE A 403 16.81 -28.02 -15.65
CA ILE A 403 17.43 -26.91 -14.92
C ILE A 403 18.75 -26.46 -15.60
N PRO A 404 19.32 -25.29 -15.25
CA PRO A 404 20.68 -24.87 -15.63
C PRO A 404 21.78 -25.82 -15.14
N SER A 405 22.99 -25.65 -15.65
CA SER A 405 24.19 -26.23 -15.01
C SER A 405 24.41 -25.62 -13.62
N THR A 406 24.82 -26.44 -12.65
CA THR A 406 25.18 -26.01 -11.29
C THR A 406 26.66 -25.59 -11.18
N ASN A 407 27.40 -25.54 -12.29
CA ASN A 407 28.80 -25.09 -12.30
C ASN A 407 28.91 -23.65 -11.79
N GLY A 408 29.73 -23.43 -10.76
CA GLY A 408 29.89 -22.13 -10.10
C GLY A 408 29.02 -21.92 -8.84
N LEU A 409 28.11 -22.84 -8.53
CA LEU A 409 27.41 -22.85 -7.24
C LEU A 409 28.29 -23.40 -6.12
N LEU A 410 28.11 -22.90 -4.89
CA LEU A 410 28.76 -23.46 -3.71
C LEU A 410 28.27 -24.90 -3.43
N PRO A 411 29.06 -25.75 -2.75
CA PRO A 411 28.69 -27.14 -2.48
C PRO A 411 27.30 -27.30 -1.83
N GLU A 412 26.96 -26.49 -0.83
CA GLU A 412 25.64 -26.53 -0.17
C GLU A 412 24.48 -26.08 -1.07
N GLN A 413 24.71 -25.06 -1.92
CA GLN A 413 23.73 -24.62 -2.92
C GLN A 413 23.46 -25.73 -3.94
N THR A 414 24.52 -26.37 -4.44
CA THR A 414 24.43 -27.52 -5.33
C THR A 414 23.70 -28.70 -4.67
N LYS A 415 24.06 -29.04 -3.43
CA LYS A 415 23.44 -30.14 -2.66
C LYS A 415 21.93 -29.91 -2.47
N ARG A 416 21.51 -28.69 -2.14
CA ARG A 416 20.08 -28.31 -2.03
C ARG A 416 19.34 -28.50 -3.36
N ILE A 417 19.91 -27.99 -4.46
CA ILE A 417 19.32 -28.10 -5.80
C ILE A 417 19.24 -29.57 -6.25
N ILE A 418 20.29 -30.37 -6.06
CA ILE A 418 20.29 -31.81 -6.41
C ILE A 418 19.25 -32.57 -5.58
N GLY A 419 19.14 -32.31 -4.27
CA GLY A 419 18.10 -32.89 -3.41
C GLY A 419 16.69 -32.56 -3.90
N THR A 420 16.46 -31.30 -4.27
CA THR A 420 15.19 -30.82 -4.86
C THR A 420 14.84 -31.61 -6.13
N ILE A 421 15.81 -31.89 -7.01
CA ILE A 421 15.57 -32.64 -8.26
C ILE A 421 15.28 -34.11 -8.00
N ILE A 422 15.94 -34.72 -7.00
CA ILE A 422 15.65 -36.10 -6.59
C ILE A 422 14.19 -36.22 -6.11
N SER A 423 13.69 -35.25 -5.33
CA SER A 423 12.27 -35.18 -4.96
C SER A 423 11.34 -35.03 -6.17
N VAL A 424 11.66 -34.14 -7.12
CA VAL A 424 10.89 -34.00 -8.37
C VAL A 424 10.89 -35.29 -9.20
N GLN A 425 12.02 -36.01 -9.26
CA GLN A 425 12.10 -37.31 -9.93
C GLN A 425 11.18 -38.34 -9.25
N SER A 426 11.17 -38.37 -7.92
CA SER A 426 10.29 -39.26 -7.13
C SER A 426 8.81 -38.98 -7.41
N GLU A 427 8.40 -37.72 -7.48
CA GLU A 427 7.02 -37.38 -7.88
C GLU A 427 6.72 -37.77 -9.34
N VAL A 428 7.64 -37.58 -10.29
CA VAL A 428 7.48 -38.06 -11.68
C VAL A 428 7.26 -39.58 -11.72
N VAL A 429 8.06 -40.36 -10.97
CA VAL A 429 7.91 -41.82 -10.85
C VAL A 429 6.56 -42.20 -10.26
N LYS A 430 6.16 -41.55 -9.15
CA LYS A 430 4.88 -41.76 -8.48
C LYS A 430 3.68 -41.51 -9.41
N LYS A 431 3.70 -40.44 -10.22
CA LYS A 431 2.65 -40.17 -11.23
C LYS A 431 2.64 -41.18 -12.38
N LEU A 432 3.79 -41.76 -12.74
CA LEU A 432 3.91 -42.82 -13.76
C LEU A 432 3.37 -44.17 -13.27
N VAL A 433 3.68 -44.56 -12.04
CA VAL A 433 3.27 -45.84 -11.44
C VAL A 433 1.79 -45.80 -10.99
N ALA A 434 1.24 -44.63 -10.68
CA ALA A 434 -0.18 -44.48 -10.35
C ALA A 434 -1.10 -44.90 -11.53
N PRO A 435 -2.34 -45.40 -11.27
CA PRO A 435 -3.31 -45.74 -12.31
C PRO A 435 -3.66 -44.58 -13.25
N VAL A 436 -3.88 -44.88 -14.54
CA VAL A 436 -4.26 -43.86 -15.53
C VAL A 436 -5.72 -43.44 -15.34
N ALA A 437 -5.93 -42.18 -14.94
CA ALA A 437 -7.25 -41.55 -14.90
C ALA A 437 -7.92 -41.57 -16.29
N SER A 438 -9.15 -42.11 -16.38
CA SER A 438 -9.83 -42.43 -17.63
C SER A 438 -10.39 -41.23 -18.41
N LYS A 439 -10.55 -40.08 -17.75
CA LYS A 439 -10.97 -38.80 -18.35
C LYS A 439 -10.18 -37.64 -17.76
N VAL A 440 -9.10 -37.25 -18.43
CA VAL A 440 -8.31 -36.08 -18.03
C VAL A 440 -8.61 -34.91 -18.97
N ARG A 441 -9.30 -33.90 -18.45
CA ARG A 441 -9.54 -32.64 -19.15
C ARG A 441 -8.23 -31.85 -19.19
N HIS A 442 -7.79 -31.41 -20.36
CA HIS A 442 -6.67 -30.47 -20.43
C HIS A 442 -7.11 -29.14 -19.82
N GLU A 443 -6.36 -28.68 -18.83
CA GLU A 443 -6.67 -27.44 -18.11
C GLU A 443 -6.06 -26.23 -18.81
N ARG A 444 -6.60 -25.04 -18.49
CA ARG A 444 -6.07 -23.78 -19.01
C ARG A 444 -4.82 -23.43 -18.22
N THR A 445 -3.74 -23.13 -18.91
CA THR A 445 -2.49 -22.70 -18.27
C THR A 445 -2.49 -21.22 -17.86
N SER A 446 -3.56 -20.49 -18.18
CA SER A 446 -3.77 -19.08 -17.80
C SER A 446 -5.08 -18.96 -17.05
N VAL A 447 -5.04 -18.34 -15.86
CA VAL A 447 -6.22 -18.06 -15.05
C VAL A 447 -6.87 -16.78 -15.55
N PHE A 448 -8.12 -16.85 -16.01
CA PHE A 448 -8.94 -15.66 -16.20
C PHE A 448 -9.87 -15.59 -14.99
N GLY A 449 -9.66 -14.60 -14.12
CA GLY A 449 -10.41 -14.41 -12.89
C GLY A 449 -9.54 -14.40 -11.62
N GLY A 450 -9.13 -15.57 -11.13
CA GLY A 450 -8.55 -15.80 -9.80
C GLY A 450 -7.13 -15.26 -9.52
N SER A 451 -6.90 -13.95 -9.68
CA SER A 451 -6.09 -13.07 -8.78
C SER A 451 -6.63 -11.62 -8.83
N SER A 452 -7.86 -11.43 -9.32
CA SER A 452 -8.48 -10.11 -9.56
C SER A 452 -9.99 -10.26 -9.86
N VAL A 453 -10.65 -11.16 -9.13
CA VAL A 453 -12.12 -11.38 -9.13
C VAL A 453 -12.69 -11.45 -7.71
N MET A 454 -11.86 -11.49 -6.67
CA MET A 454 -12.31 -11.48 -5.28
C MET A 454 -11.67 -10.28 -4.58
N GLY A 455 -12.48 -9.53 -3.82
CA GLY A 455 -11.99 -8.68 -2.74
C GLY A 455 -11.33 -7.34 -3.05
N THR A 456 -11.68 -6.60 -4.12
CA THR A 456 -11.89 -5.16 -3.87
C THR A 456 -13.30 -5.03 -3.35
N GLN A 457 -13.50 -4.37 -2.21
CA GLN A 457 -14.83 -3.99 -1.74
C GLN A 457 -15.61 -3.31 -2.87
N HIS A 458 -16.93 -3.33 -2.76
CA HIS A 458 -17.76 -2.35 -3.46
C HIS A 458 -17.50 -0.97 -2.85
N ASP A 459 -16.29 -0.44 -3.12
CA ASP A 459 -16.02 0.98 -3.01
C ASP A 459 -17.08 1.65 -3.87
N GLU A 460 -17.96 2.42 -3.22
CA GLU A 460 -18.63 3.52 -3.88
C GLU A 460 -17.61 4.27 -4.73
N ILE A 461 -18.02 4.72 -5.90
CA ILE A 461 -17.14 5.35 -6.88
C ILE A 461 -16.43 6.52 -6.20
N SER A 462 -15.20 6.28 -5.72
CA SER A 462 -14.38 7.33 -5.13
C SER A 462 -14.25 8.40 -6.20
N ALA A 463 -14.75 9.60 -5.92
CA ALA A 463 -14.81 10.67 -6.90
C ALA A 463 -13.44 10.92 -7.54
N LYS A 464 -12.35 10.72 -6.77
CA LYS A 464 -10.97 10.74 -7.27
C LYS A 464 -10.66 9.68 -8.33
N ARG A 465 -11.08 8.41 -8.16
CA ARG A 465 -10.86 7.34 -9.16
C ARG A 465 -11.65 7.61 -10.43
N ALA A 466 -12.96 7.89 -10.33
CA ALA A 466 -13.75 8.24 -11.51
C ALA A 466 -13.26 9.54 -12.18
N GLN A 467 -12.75 10.52 -11.44
CA GLN A 467 -12.21 11.74 -12.03
C GLN A 467 -10.83 11.51 -12.68
N ILE A 468 -10.02 10.55 -12.22
CA ILE A 468 -8.82 10.11 -12.94
C ILE A 468 -9.19 9.35 -14.22
N ASP A 469 -10.10 8.37 -14.15
CA ASP A 469 -10.58 7.66 -15.33
C ASP A 469 -11.24 8.63 -16.33
N HIS A 470 -12.06 9.59 -15.86
CA HIS A 470 -12.66 10.65 -16.67
C HIS A 470 -11.62 11.65 -17.20
N ASN A 471 -10.51 11.92 -16.50
CA ASN A 471 -9.44 12.78 -17.01
C ASN A 471 -8.58 12.07 -18.07
N LEU A 472 -8.30 10.78 -17.90
CA LEU A 472 -7.67 9.93 -18.92
C LEU A 472 -8.58 9.80 -20.14
N VAL A 473 -9.86 9.45 -19.92
CA VAL A 473 -10.88 9.35 -20.96
C VAL A 473 -11.11 10.69 -21.66
N ASN A 474 -11.16 11.83 -20.95
CA ASN A 474 -11.31 13.15 -21.59
C ASN A 474 -10.10 13.56 -22.43
N ARG A 475 -8.87 13.21 -22.01
CA ARG A 475 -7.68 13.33 -22.88
C ARG A 475 -7.83 12.59 -24.20
N TYR A 476 -8.63 11.52 -24.20
CA TYR A 476 -8.92 10.62 -25.33
C TYR A 476 -10.40 10.68 -25.80
N HIS A 477 -11.15 11.74 -25.43
CA HIS A 477 -12.53 12.03 -25.88
C HIS A 477 -12.67 13.44 -26.46
N SER A 478 -11.63 14.30 -26.36
CA SER A 478 -11.53 15.55 -27.14
C SER A 478 -11.48 15.35 -28.68
N THR A 479 -11.69 14.14 -29.20
CA THR A 479 -11.74 13.80 -30.63
C THR A 479 -12.89 12.84 -31.00
N SER A 480 -14.06 12.91 -30.35
CA SER A 480 -15.27 12.29 -30.92
C SER A 480 -16.61 12.96 -30.57
N SER A 481 -16.73 14.27 -30.82
CA SER A 481 -18.03 14.93 -31.06
C SER A 481 -17.89 16.27 -31.81
N GLU A 482 -17.37 16.24 -33.04
CA GLU A 482 -17.53 17.37 -33.96
C GLU A 482 -18.78 17.17 -34.83
N GLU A 483 -19.92 17.62 -34.33
CA GLU A 483 -20.77 18.43 -35.20
C GLU A 483 -19.96 19.64 -35.66
N TYR A 484 -20.24 20.10 -36.88
CA TYR A 484 -19.39 20.98 -37.70
C TYR A 484 -19.22 22.40 -37.10
N TYR A 485 -18.44 22.53 -36.04
CA TYR A 485 -18.05 23.80 -35.42
C TYR A 485 -16.67 24.24 -35.93
N GLU A 486 -16.60 25.45 -36.48
CA GLU A 486 -15.31 26.06 -36.76
C GLU A 486 -14.56 26.22 -35.44
N PRO A 487 -13.29 25.75 -35.32
CA PRO A 487 -12.57 25.79 -34.06
C PRO A 487 -12.44 27.23 -33.57
N THR A 488 -12.79 27.48 -32.32
CA THR A 488 -12.91 28.81 -31.73
C THR A 488 -11.69 29.18 -30.87
N CYS A 489 -11.66 30.43 -30.40
CA CYS A 489 -10.66 30.97 -29.50
C CYS A 489 -11.00 30.64 -28.04
N ASP A 490 -10.06 30.06 -27.29
CA ASP A 490 -10.20 29.60 -25.89
C ASP A 490 -10.54 30.71 -24.87
N VAL A 491 -10.67 31.97 -25.30
CA VAL A 491 -10.91 33.16 -24.46
C VAL A 491 -12.11 33.99 -24.91
N CYS A 492 -12.45 33.99 -26.20
CA CYS A 492 -13.49 34.88 -26.74
C CYS A 492 -14.36 34.23 -27.82
N GLU A 493 -14.25 32.90 -27.98
CA GLU A 493 -15.09 32.05 -28.84
C GLU A 493 -15.14 32.40 -30.34
N ARG A 494 -14.33 33.38 -30.79
CA ARG A 494 -14.20 33.72 -32.21
C ARG A 494 -13.50 32.60 -32.98
N PRO A 495 -14.00 32.21 -34.18
CA PRO A 495 -13.33 31.21 -35.04
C PRO A 495 -11.85 31.53 -35.24
N THR A 496 -10.98 30.56 -34.96
CA THR A 496 -9.55 30.67 -35.18
C THR A 496 -8.84 29.34 -35.43
N LYS A 497 -7.92 29.37 -36.40
CA LYS A 497 -6.94 28.32 -36.64
C LYS A 497 -5.57 28.66 -36.05
N ARG A 498 -5.40 29.85 -35.47
CA ARG A 498 -4.15 30.26 -34.79
C ARG A 498 -4.04 29.52 -33.46
N ARG A 499 -2.95 28.77 -33.33
CA ARG A 499 -2.55 28.09 -32.09
C ARG A 499 -1.62 28.99 -31.27
N CYS A 500 -1.47 28.68 -29.99
CA CYS A 500 -0.48 29.28 -29.10
C CYS A 500 0.92 29.22 -29.74
N THR A 501 1.57 30.38 -29.81
CA THR A 501 2.91 30.56 -30.38
C THR A 501 4.00 29.80 -29.62
N TYR A 502 3.80 29.51 -28.33
CA TYR A 502 4.80 28.86 -27.47
C TYR A 502 4.64 27.33 -27.41
N CYS A 503 3.42 26.81 -27.22
CA CYS A 503 3.19 25.38 -26.99
C CYS A 503 2.38 24.68 -28.09
N SER A 504 1.80 25.43 -29.04
CA SER A 504 0.89 24.93 -30.09
C SER A 504 -0.37 24.18 -29.62
N LYS A 505 -0.69 24.15 -28.32
CA LYS A 505 -1.84 23.40 -27.76
C LYS A 505 -3.14 24.22 -27.67
N GLY A 506 -3.09 25.43 -27.11
CA GLY A 506 -4.26 26.33 -27.03
C GLY A 506 -4.58 27.03 -28.36
N ARG A 507 -5.81 27.53 -28.53
CA ARG A 507 -6.29 28.25 -29.72
C ARG A 507 -6.63 29.70 -29.37
N PHE A 508 -6.00 30.66 -30.04
CA PHE A 508 -6.15 32.08 -29.73
C PHE A 508 -6.26 32.92 -30.99
N CYS A 509 -7.32 33.71 -31.14
CA CYS A 509 -7.52 34.52 -32.34
C CYS A 509 -6.55 35.71 -32.45
N SER A 510 -5.84 36.06 -31.37
CA SER A 510 -4.88 37.16 -31.29
C SER A 510 -3.89 36.97 -30.15
N GLU A 511 -2.79 37.73 -30.15
CA GLU A 511 -1.84 37.79 -29.02
C GLU A 511 -2.44 38.34 -27.75
N SER A 512 -3.49 39.16 -27.85
CA SER A 512 -4.26 39.63 -26.69
C SER A 512 -5.04 38.50 -26.03
N CYS A 513 -5.67 37.62 -26.82
CA CYS A 513 -6.35 36.43 -26.29
C CYS A 513 -5.34 35.40 -25.78
N GLU A 514 -4.21 35.21 -26.47
CA GLU A 514 -3.09 34.39 -25.97
C GLU A 514 -2.45 34.99 -24.71
N GLY A 515 -2.57 36.31 -24.53
CA GLY A 515 -2.27 37.05 -23.30
C GLY A 515 -3.15 36.62 -22.13
N LYS A 516 -4.47 36.58 -22.36
CA LYS A 516 -5.53 36.20 -21.42
C LYS A 516 -5.81 34.68 -21.36
N ALA A 517 -4.84 33.85 -21.72
CA ALA A 517 -5.00 32.39 -21.70
C ALA A 517 -5.40 31.88 -20.30
N SER A 518 -6.25 30.85 -20.24
CA SER A 518 -6.71 30.28 -18.96
C SER A 518 -5.53 29.75 -18.14
N VAL A 519 -5.67 29.74 -16.81
CA VAL A 519 -4.59 29.26 -15.92
C VAL A 519 -4.20 27.81 -16.24
N TYR A 520 -5.17 26.95 -16.57
CA TYR A 520 -4.93 25.56 -17.02
C TYR A 520 -4.08 25.47 -18.30
N HIS A 521 -4.20 26.44 -19.21
CA HIS A 521 -3.29 26.54 -20.36
C HIS A 521 -1.87 26.90 -19.92
N LEU A 522 -1.70 27.86 -18.99
CA LEU A 522 -0.38 28.25 -18.48
C LEU A 522 0.36 27.08 -17.83
N PHE A 523 -0.32 26.25 -17.03
CA PHE A 523 0.25 25.02 -16.43
C PHE A 523 0.75 23.98 -17.45
N THR A 524 0.41 24.11 -18.74
CA THR A 524 0.85 23.21 -19.82
C THR A 524 1.60 23.93 -20.95
N CYS A 525 1.97 25.19 -20.75
CA CYS A 525 2.51 26.08 -21.78
C CYS A 525 3.78 26.80 -21.31
N SER A 526 4.89 26.60 -22.04
CA SER A 526 6.21 27.17 -21.73
C SER A 526 6.36 28.68 -21.98
N LYS A 527 5.26 29.44 -21.97
CA LYS A 527 5.23 30.89 -22.29
C LYS A 527 5.96 31.74 -21.24
N ARG A 528 5.80 31.41 -19.96
CA ARG A 528 6.52 32.00 -18.82
C ARG A 528 6.58 30.99 -17.66
N PRO A 529 7.52 31.14 -16.70
CA PRO A 529 7.44 30.43 -15.43
C PRO A 529 6.09 30.66 -14.75
N LEU A 530 5.61 29.63 -14.04
CA LEU A 530 4.47 29.74 -13.16
C LEU A 530 4.84 30.54 -11.92
N THR A 531 3.85 31.20 -11.34
CA THR A 531 3.98 32.03 -10.14
C THR A 531 2.96 31.60 -9.11
N SER A 532 3.19 31.89 -7.83
CA SER A 532 2.23 31.69 -6.74
C SER A 532 0.81 32.18 -7.09
N ALA A 533 0.69 33.30 -7.83
CA ALA A 533 -0.59 33.80 -8.30
C ALA A 533 -1.33 32.83 -9.23
N ASP A 534 -0.61 32.07 -10.07
CA ASP A 534 -1.20 31.04 -10.94
C ASP A 534 -1.66 29.82 -10.15
N TYR A 535 -0.89 29.40 -9.13
CA TYR A 535 -1.29 28.33 -8.21
C TYR A 535 -2.53 28.74 -7.39
N LEU A 536 -2.59 29.97 -6.88
CA LEU A 536 -3.80 30.51 -6.25
C LEU A 536 -4.98 30.55 -7.22
N TRP A 537 -4.80 31.04 -8.46
CA TRP A 537 -5.88 31.14 -9.44
C TRP A 537 -6.45 29.78 -9.86
N LYS A 538 -5.60 28.75 -9.82
CA LYS A 538 -6.01 27.34 -9.97
C LYS A 538 -6.80 26.88 -8.73
N SER A 539 -6.28 27.04 -7.52
CA SER A 539 -6.98 26.70 -6.27
C SER A 539 -8.38 27.33 -6.16
N LEU A 540 -8.50 28.62 -6.52
CA LEU A 540 -9.79 29.35 -6.60
C LEU A 540 -10.72 28.86 -7.71
N GLY A 541 -10.18 28.20 -8.74
CA GLY A 541 -10.95 27.57 -9.82
C GLY A 541 -11.39 26.14 -9.50
N GLU A 542 -10.71 25.47 -8.57
CA GLU A 542 -11.00 24.11 -8.08
C GLU A 542 -11.78 24.12 -6.76
N ASP A 543 -12.00 25.30 -6.14
CA ASP A 543 -12.67 25.52 -4.85
C ASP A 543 -11.96 24.84 -3.65
N ILE A 544 -10.63 24.76 -3.71
CA ILE A 544 -9.78 24.11 -2.70
C ILE A 544 -8.90 25.17 -2.01
N ILE A 545 -8.90 25.21 -0.68
CA ILE A 545 -8.01 26.09 0.10
C ILE A 545 -6.54 25.74 -0.24
N PRO A 546 -5.67 26.71 -0.56
CA PRO A 546 -4.27 26.44 -0.91
C PRO A 546 -3.51 25.73 0.21
N VAL A 547 -2.53 24.92 -0.22
CA VAL A 547 -1.55 24.22 0.63
C VAL A 547 -0.10 24.44 0.17
N ASP A 548 0.09 25.17 -0.92
CA ASP A 548 1.39 25.51 -1.50
C ASP A 548 2.02 26.68 -0.74
N GLU A 549 3.22 26.52 -0.20
CA GLU A 549 3.82 27.47 0.74
C GLU A 549 4.05 28.86 0.12
N ASP A 550 4.48 28.93 -1.13
CA ASP A 550 4.66 30.21 -1.83
C ASP A 550 3.32 30.95 -1.95
N VAL A 551 2.22 30.22 -2.19
CA VAL A 551 0.85 30.79 -2.17
C VAL A 551 0.43 31.22 -0.76
N LEU A 552 0.73 30.41 0.25
CA LEU A 552 0.33 30.68 1.63
C LEU A 552 0.99 31.95 2.18
N GLN A 553 2.28 32.12 1.88
CA GLN A 553 3.04 33.32 2.18
C GLN A 553 2.56 34.52 1.36
N ASP A 554 2.60 34.44 0.02
CA ASP A 554 2.39 35.59 -0.86
C ASP A 554 1.00 36.23 -0.76
N PHE A 555 -0.01 35.43 -0.44
CA PHE A 555 -1.40 35.86 -0.35
C PHE A 555 -1.94 35.86 1.10
N GLY A 556 -1.04 35.77 2.09
CA GLY A 556 -1.33 36.03 3.49
C GLY A 556 -2.16 34.96 4.21
N PHE A 557 -2.29 33.75 3.66
CA PHE A 557 -2.91 32.63 4.37
C PHE A 557 -2.09 32.17 5.58
N ASN A 558 -0.77 32.42 5.58
CA ASN A 558 0.11 32.22 6.74
C ASN A 558 -0.21 33.16 7.91
N ASN A 559 -0.87 34.29 7.67
CA ASN A 559 -1.27 35.23 8.72
C ASN A 559 -2.60 34.86 9.40
N VAL A 560 -3.28 33.80 8.96
CA VAL A 560 -4.60 33.34 9.47
C VAL A 560 -4.58 31.85 9.84
N PHE A 561 -4.84 31.60 11.12
CA PHE A 561 -4.57 30.30 11.74
C PHE A 561 -5.80 29.38 11.82
N ASP A 562 -6.98 29.92 12.12
CA ASP A 562 -8.20 29.12 12.19
C ASP A 562 -8.82 28.89 10.80
N ALA A 563 -9.53 27.76 10.66
CA ALA A 563 -10.13 27.35 9.40
C ALA A 563 -11.21 28.33 8.88
N SER A 564 -11.86 29.09 9.78
CA SER A 564 -12.88 30.07 9.40
C SER A 564 -12.24 31.29 8.74
N ASP A 565 -11.17 31.82 9.32
CA ASP A 565 -10.42 32.95 8.77
C ASP A 565 -9.68 32.57 7.48
N ARG A 566 -9.15 31.34 7.35
CA ARG A 566 -8.63 30.82 6.06
C ARG A 566 -9.71 30.75 4.98
N SER A 567 -10.91 30.25 5.32
CA SER A 567 -12.06 30.20 4.40
C SER A 567 -12.54 31.61 4.00
N ARG A 568 -12.58 32.57 4.92
CA ARG A 568 -12.94 33.97 4.64
C ARG A 568 -11.94 34.66 3.71
N LEU A 569 -10.64 34.41 3.90
CA LEU A 569 -9.59 34.93 3.02
C LEU A 569 -9.69 34.29 1.62
N PHE A 570 -9.95 32.99 1.53
CA PHE A 570 -10.19 32.31 0.25
C PHE A 570 -11.40 32.89 -0.48
N GLY A 571 -12.54 33.08 0.20
CA GLY A 571 -13.75 33.68 -0.35
C GLY A 571 -13.58 35.13 -0.83
N LEU A 572 -12.66 35.90 -0.23
CA LEU A 572 -12.27 37.22 -0.73
C LEU A 572 -11.58 37.11 -2.10
N TYR A 573 -10.58 36.24 -2.23
CA TYR A 573 -9.89 36.04 -3.51
C TYR A 573 -10.80 35.43 -4.58
N GLN A 574 -11.77 34.60 -4.19
CA GLN A 574 -12.79 34.05 -5.07
C GLN A 574 -13.70 35.16 -5.63
N GLY A 575 -14.08 36.14 -4.81
CA GLY A 575 -14.84 37.32 -5.26
C GLY A 575 -14.05 38.21 -6.23
N ILE A 576 -12.72 38.32 -6.07
CA ILE A 576 -11.84 39.02 -7.03
C ILE A 576 -11.85 38.28 -8.38
N ARG A 577 -11.73 36.95 -8.37
CA ARG A 577 -11.77 36.11 -9.59
C ARG A 577 -13.10 36.21 -10.34
N LEU A 578 -14.19 36.54 -9.66
CA LEU A 578 -15.52 36.77 -10.26
C LEU A 578 -15.71 38.20 -10.80
N PHE A 579 -14.76 39.12 -10.61
CA PHE A 579 -14.90 40.53 -10.95
C PHE A 579 -14.11 40.93 -12.21
N GLY A 580 -14.79 40.96 -13.35
CA GLY A 580 -14.27 41.55 -14.58
C GLY A 580 -13.12 40.77 -15.25
N ASP A 581 -12.23 41.51 -15.91
CA ASP A 581 -11.21 41.00 -16.85
C ASP A 581 -9.86 40.62 -16.16
N ILE A 582 -9.87 40.36 -14.85
CA ILE A 582 -8.66 40.13 -14.03
C ILE A 582 -8.07 38.74 -14.30
N THR A 583 -6.74 38.64 -14.41
CA THR A 583 -6.00 37.38 -14.58
C THR A 583 -5.05 37.10 -13.42
N SER A 584 -4.54 35.86 -13.33
CA SER A 584 -3.46 35.50 -12.41
C SER A 584 -2.19 36.35 -12.60
N SER A 585 -1.94 36.82 -13.83
CA SER A 585 -0.79 37.68 -14.13
C SER A 585 -0.96 39.08 -13.53
N ASP A 586 -2.18 39.60 -13.49
CA ASP A 586 -2.49 40.87 -12.83
C ASP A 586 -2.30 40.76 -11.31
N LEU A 587 -2.77 39.67 -10.69
CA LEU A 587 -2.51 39.40 -9.27
C LEU A 587 -1.03 39.30 -8.96
N HIS A 588 -0.25 38.61 -9.80
CA HIS A 588 1.19 38.53 -9.65
C HIS A 588 1.84 39.92 -9.73
N GLU A 589 1.44 40.74 -10.70
CA GLU A 589 1.91 42.12 -10.86
C GLU A 589 1.57 42.97 -9.63
N TRP A 590 0.35 42.87 -9.11
CA TRP A 590 -0.09 43.63 -7.94
C TRP A 590 0.65 43.22 -6.66
N ARG A 591 0.95 41.93 -6.50
CA ARG A 591 1.84 41.42 -5.44
C ARG A 591 3.25 41.99 -5.58
N VAL A 592 3.88 41.84 -6.75
CA VAL A 592 5.26 42.29 -7.01
C VAL A 592 5.42 43.80 -6.85
N LYS A 593 4.40 44.59 -7.24
CA LYS A 593 4.40 46.05 -7.06
C LYS A 593 3.97 46.51 -5.66
N GLY A 594 3.54 45.62 -4.78
CA GLY A 594 3.06 45.96 -3.43
C GLY A 594 1.71 46.69 -3.39
N ILE A 595 0.94 46.72 -4.49
CA ILE A 595 -0.33 47.47 -4.62
C ILE A 595 -1.58 46.59 -4.40
N MET A 596 -1.41 45.36 -3.94
CA MET A 596 -2.48 44.38 -3.75
C MET A 596 -3.64 44.93 -2.91
N VAL A 597 -3.34 45.60 -1.79
CA VAL A 597 -4.33 46.18 -0.87
C VAL A 597 -5.16 47.28 -1.53
N GLU A 598 -4.53 48.12 -2.36
CA GLU A 598 -5.20 49.18 -3.09
C GLU A 598 -6.16 48.60 -4.14
N LYS A 599 -5.71 47.58 -4.87
CA LYS A 599 -6.50 46.91 -5.91
C LYS A 599 -7.70 46.13 -5.36
N ILE A 600 -7.54 45.44 -4.22
CA ILE A 600 -8.67 44.79 -3.53
C ILE A 600 -9.72 45.85 -3.12
N LYS A 601 -9.28 46.97 -2.55
CA LYS A 601 -10.18 48.07 -2.17
C LYS A 601 -10.88 48.67 -3.39
N GLU A 602 -10.16 48.95 -4.47
CA GLU A 602 -10.71 49.48 -5.73
C GLU A 602 -11.85 48.59 -6.27
N ILE A 603 -11.61 47.28 -6.37
CA ILE A 603 -12.60 46.29 -6.83
C ILE A 603 -13.84 46.27 -5.93
N TYR A 604 -13.66 46.06 -4.62
CA TYR A 604 -14.80 45.88 -3.73
C TYR A 604 -15.57 47.17 -3.45
N TYR A 605 -14.94 48.35 -3.53
CA TYR A 605 -15.67 49.62 -3.41
C TYR A 605 -16.53 49.94 -4.65
N MET A 606 -16.22 49.42 -5.84
CA MET A 606 -17.11 49.51 -7.01
C MET A 606 -18.40 48.68 -6.84
N ILE A 607 -18.39 47.66 -6.00
CA ILE A 607 -19.58 46.86 -5.67
C ILE A 607 -20.46 47.64 -4.67
N PRO A 608 -21.80 47.70 -4.84
CA PRO A 608 -22.71 48.29 -3.85
C PRO A 608 -22.57 47.65 -2.48
N GLU A 609 -22.69 48.44 -1.40
CA GLU A 609 -22.36 48.00 -0.04
C GLU A 609 -23.14 46.76 0.42
N SER A 610 -24.43 46.65 0.07
CA SER A 610 -25.28 45.49 0.33
C SER A 610 -24.80 44.18 -0.33
N ASN A 611 -23.96 44.28 -1.37
CA ASN A 611 -23.58 43.18 -2.26
C ASN A 611 -22.10 42.79 -2.13
N ARG A 612 -21.32 43.42 -1.23
CA ARG A 612 -19.88 43.15 -1.03
C ARG A 612 -19.58 41.81 -0.33
N GLY A 613 -20.61 41.14 0.20
CA GLY A 613 -20.46 39.94 1.03
C GLY A 613 -19.82 40.23 2.39
N GLN A 614 -19.68 39.21 3.23
CA GLN A 614 -19.10 39.35 4.58
C GLN A 614 -17.56 39.29 4.59
N TYR A 615 -16.94 38.77 3.54
CA TYR A 615 -15.49 38.56 3.45
C TYR A 615 -14.70 39.87 3.38
N PHE A 616 -15.14 40.85 2.56
CA PHE A 616 -14.44 42.13 2.45
C PHE A 616 -14.50 42.99 3.73
N PRO A 617 -15.64 43.13 4.44
CA PRO A 617 -15.68 43.75 5.76
C PRO A 617 -14.79 43.05 6.80
N TRP A 618 -14.75 41.72 6.82
CA TRP A 618 -13.82 40.96 7.69
C TRP A 618 -12.36 41.23 7.32
N TRP A 619 -12.03 41.27 6.03
CA TRP A 619 -10.66 41.53 5.55
C TRP A 619 -10.20 42.94 5.92
N LEU A 620 -11.04 43.96 5.76
CA LEU A 620 -10.74 45.33 6.19
C LEU A 620 -10.44 45.41 7.70
N LYS A 621 -11.16 44.66 8.54
CA LYS A 621 -10.92 44.59 10.00
C LYS A 621 -9.58 43.90 10.32
N ASN A 622 -9.19 42.90 9.55
CA ASN A 622 -7.96 42.12 9.74
C ASN A 622 -6.76 42.61 8.90
N LEU A 623 -6.91 43.71 8.18
CA LEU A 623 -5.90 44.21 7.22
C LEU A 623 -4.51 44.40 7.83
N HIS A 624 -4.45 44.84 9.10
CA HIS A 624 -3.22 44.97 9.89
C HIS A 624 -2.38 43.68 10.03
N ARG A 625 -2.99 42.50 9.83
CA ARG A 625 -2.32 41.18 9.78
C ARG A 625 -2.02 40.73 8.35
N LEU A 626 -2.72 41.27 7.35
CA LEU A 626 -2.73 40.79 5.96
C LEU A 626 -1.95 41.69 4.99
N GLU A 627 -1.47 42.85 5.46
CA GLU A 627 -0.66 43.80 4.66
C GLU A 627 0.74 43.29 4.30
N LYS A 628 1.26 42.26 5.00
CA LYS A 628 2.60 41.71 4.76
C LYS A 628 2.55 40.18 4.62
N PRO A 629 3.24 39.60 3.63
CA PRO A 629 3.53 38.16 3.61
C PRO A 629 4.28 37.75 4.88
N ALA A 630 3.97 36.57 5.42
CA ALA A 630 4.73 35.93 6.50
C ALA A 630 5.24 34.57 6.01
N THR A 631 6.50 34.24 6.28
CA THR A 631 7.04 32.91 5.99
C THR A 631 6.40 31.86 6.89
N LYS A 632 6.57 30.58 6.55
CA LYS A 632 6.15 29.47 7.40
C LYS A 632 6.70 29.58 8.83
N GLU A 633 7.99 29.86 8.98
CA GLU A 633 8.67 29.93 10.28
C GLU A 633 8.26 31.17 11.08
N GLU A 634 7.89 32.27 10.42
CA GLU A 634 7.28 33.44 11.06
C GLU A 634 5.84 33.14 11.47
N ALA A 635 5.08 32.40 10.65
CA ALA A 635 3.72 31.97 10.94
C ALA A 635 3.68 30.96 12.09
N GLU A 636 4.58 29.98 12.15
CA GLU A 636 4.71 28.99 13.23
C GLU A 636 5.16 29.65 14.54
N ARG A 637 6.11 30.59 14.48
CA ARG A 637 6.54 31.38 15.65
C ARG A 637 5.43 32.29 16.16
N SER A 638 4.77 33.03 15.27
CA SER A 638 3.61 33.88 15.57
C SER A 638 2.41 33.06 16.04
N PHE A 639 2.20 31.85 15.50
CA PHE A 639 1.20 30.91 15.95
C PHE A 639 1.50 30.46 17.38
N ALA A 640 2.70 29.95 17.66
CA ALA A 640 3.11 29.56 19.01
C ALA A 640 2.99 30.72 20.02
N GLU A 641 3.46 31.92 19.65
CA GLU A 641 3.31 33.13 20.47
C GLU A 641 1.82 33.45 20.72
N THR A 642 0.98 33.50 19.68
CA THR A 642 -0.46 33.82 19.82
C THR A 642 -1.29 32.73 20.50
N PHE A 643 -0.90 31.45 20.39
CA PHE A 643 -1.51 30.30 21.07
C PHE A 643 -1.42 30.46 22.59
N PHE A 644 -0.23 30.88 23.08
CA PHE A 644 -0.02 31.14 24.49
C PHE A 644 -0.48 32.52 24.93
N ASP A 645 -0.42 33.55 24.08
CA ASP A 645 -0.81 34.91 24.47
C ASP A 645 -2.27 35.04 24.89
N LYS A 646 -3.20 34.34 24.22
CA LYS A 646 -4.60 34.28 24.69
C LYS A 646 -4.73 33.55 26.02
N ALA A 647 -3.96 32.48 26.23
CA ALA A 647 -3.96 31.73 27.48
C ALA A 647 -3.34 32.51 28.65
N LYS A 648 -2.33 33.37 28.41
CA LYS A 648 -1.67 34.19 29.45
C LYS A 648 -2.64 35.06 30.26
N PHE A 649 -3.77 35.48 29.68
CA PHE A 649 -4.78 36.26 30.42
C PHE A 649 -5.48 35.47 31.54
N TYR A 650 -5.48 34.14 31.48
CA TYR A 650 -6.03 33.25 32.51
C TYR A 650 -5.04 32.95 33.65
N LEU A 651 -3.74 33.25 33.47
CA LEU A 651 -2.75 33.19 34.54
C LEU A 651 -2.95 34.32 35.57
N ASP A 652 -2.50 34.06 36.81
CA ASP A 652 -2.35 35.11 37.81
C ASP A 652 -1.45 36.23 37.27
N PRO A 653 -1.73 37.52 37.54
CA PRO A 653 -0.93 38.66 37.06
C PRO A 653 0.59 38.52 37.26
N ARG A 654 1.05 37.76 38.27
CA ARG A 654 2.47 37.51 38.54
C ARG A 654 3.15 36.59 37.53
N ASP A 655 2.40 35.67 36.94
CA ASP A 655 2.91 34.63 36.04
C ASP A 655 2.79 34.99 34.55
N ARG A 656 2.04 36.04 34.19
CA ARG A 656 1.75 36.40 32.78
C ARG A 656 2.97 36.73 31.95
N ASN A 657 4.06 37.13 32.61
CA ASN A 657 5.33 37.47 31.99
C ASN A 657 6.36 36.33 32.05
N THR A 658 6.01 35.21 32.70
CA THR A 658 6.85 34.00 32.75
C THR A 658 6.71 33.23 31.44
N HIS A 659 7.82 32.69 30.92
CA HIS A 659 7.76 31.86 29.71
C HIS A 659 6.94 30.59 29.99
N PRO A 660 6.06 30.11 29.08
CA PRO A 660 5.19 28.96 29.36
C PRO A 660 5.93 27.73 29.93
N SER A 661 7.07 27.35 29.36
CA SER A 661 7.89 26.22 29.81
C SER A 661 8.54 26.39 31.20
N GLU A 662 8.61 27.63 31.71
CA GLU A 662 9.20 27.98 33.02
C GLU A 662 8.17 28.03 34.15
N LEU A 663 6.87 27.92 33.85
CA LEU A 663 5.81 27.91 34.85
C LEU A 663 6.04 26.77 35.87
N LYS A 664 5.88 27.11 37.15
CA LYS A 664 5.93 26.16 38.28
C LYS A 664 4.68 26.29 39.16
N PRO A 665 4.19 25.20 39.78
CA PRO A 665 4.62 23.80 39.62
C PRO A 665 4.38 23.24 38.20
N GLU A 666 4.92 22.06 37.90
CA GLU A 666 4.85 21.47 36.55
C GLU A 666 3.40 21.11 36.14
N THR A 667 2.57 20.73 37.11
CA THR A 667 1.11 20.62 36.99
C THR A 667 0.46 21.87 36.41
N LYS A 668 0.85 23.07 36.90
CA LYS A 668 0.37 24.37 36.40
C LYS A 668 0.84 24.65 34.97
N ARG A 669 2.09 24.30 34.64
CA ARG A 669 2.64 24.39 33.28
C ARG A 669 1.82 23.52 32.32
N ASP A 670 1.58 22.26 32.68
CA ASP A 670 0.93 21.29 31.80
C ASP A 670 -0.56 21.64 31.63
N CYS A 671 -1.24 22.09 32.69
CA CYS A 671 -2.58 22.65 32.61
C CYS A 671 -2.65 23.91 31.73
N PHE A 672 -1.62 24.75 31.73
CA PHE A 672 -1.54 25.95 30.87
C PHE A 672 -1.41 25.57 29.39
N PHE A 673 -0.57 24.58 29.08
CA PHE A 673 -0.47 24.02 27.73
C PHE A 673 -1.78 23.36 27.28
N LEU A 674 -2.51 22.66 28.16
CA LEU A 674 -3.86 22.18 27.80
C LEU A 674 -4.81 23.35 27.50
N LEU A 675 -4.84 24.37 28.36
CA LEU A 675 -5.72 25.54 28.19
C LEU A 675 -5.50 26.24 26.84
N SER A 676 -4.25 26.37 26.37
CA SER A 676 -3.98 26.96 25.05
C SER A 676 -4.55 26.12 23.90
N HIS A 677 -4.46 24.79 23.96
CA HIS A 677 -5.09 23.90 22.95
C HIS A 677 -6.62 24.01 22.99
N VAL A 678 -7.20 23.97 24.19
CA VAL A 678 -8.65 24.05 24.45
C VAL A 678 -9.24 25.39 23.98
N LEU A 679 -8.53 26.51 24.17
CA LEU A 679 -8.89 27.84 23.64
C LEU A 679 -9.03 27.86 22.10
N HIS A 680 -8.34 26.96 21.40
CA HIS A 680 -8.33 26.87 19.95
C HIS A 680 -9.15 25.69 19.39
N ARG A 681 -9.89 24.96 20.24
CA ARG A 681 -10.64 23.73 19.89
C ARG A 681 -9.74 22.56 19.44
N CYS A 682 -8.46 22.56 19.80
CA CYS A 682 -7.52 21.53 19.37
C CYS A 682 -7.42 20.41 20.41
N THR A 683 -7.46 19.16 19.96
CA THR A 683 -6.96 18.01 20.73
C THR A 683 -5.43 18.12 20.85
N PRO A 684 -4.82 17.79 22.00
CA PRO A 684 -3.36 17.61 22.09
C PRO A 684 -2.87 16.52 21.14
N ASN A 685 -1.68 16.69 20.57
CA ASN A 685 -1.09 15.67 19.67
C ASN A 685 -0.69 14.41 20.47
N PRO A 686 -0.99 13.18 19.99
CA PRO A 686 -0.61 11.92 20.66
C PRO A 686 0.87 11.78 21.03
N ASN A 687 1.78 12.42 20.28
CA ASN A 687 3.22 12.45 20.58
C ASN A 687 3.58 13.31 21.81
N THR A 688 2.62 14.03 22.39
CA THR A 688 2.86 14.92 23.55
C THR A 688 2.41 14.29 24.86
N MET A 689 3.14 14.57 25.94
CA MET A 689 2.77 14.10 27.28
C MET A 689 1.34 14.55 27.68
N LEU A 690 0.88 15.71 27.19
CA LEU A 690 -0.47 16.25 27.44
C LEU A 690 -1.61 15.29 27.08
N TYR A 691 -1.42 14.50 26.02
CA TYR A 691 -2.40 13.50 25.56
C TYR A 691 -2.62 12.39 26.61
N HIS A 692 -1.55 11.98 27.30
CA HIS A 692 -1.62 11.08 28.44
C HIS A 692 -2.08 11.81 29.71
N THR A 693 -1.39 12.88 30.11
CA THR A 693 -1.63 13.69 31.32
C THR A 693 -3.09 14.08 31.54
N PHE A 694 -3.82 14.37 30.45
CA PHE A 694 -5.23 14.80 30.48
C PHE A 694 -6.23 13.76 29.94
N ALA A 695 -5.84 12.49 29.93
CA ALA A 695 -6.68 11.32 29.67
C ALA A 695 -7.25 11.19 28.24
N PHE A 696 -6.75 11.92 27.24
CA PHE A 696 -7.14 11.72 25.83
C PHE A 696 -6.82 10.31 25.34
N VAL A 697 -5.72 9.73 25.84
CA VAL A 697 -5.37 8.31 25.63
C VAL A 697 -6.49 7.33 26.00
N THR A 698 -7.45 7.73 26.83
CA THR A 698 -8.58 6.89 27.23
C THR A 698 -9.75 6.89 26.23
N CYS A 699 -9.80 7.88 25.32
CA CYS A 699 -10.84 8.04 24.30
C CYS A 699 -10.71 6.98 23.20
N ARG A 700 -11.81 6.34 22.81
CA ARG A 700 -11.84 5.27 21.79
C ARG A 700 -11.80 5.77 20.35
N ASP A 701 -12.25 6.99 20.13
CA ASP A 701 -12.34 7.62 18.81
C ASP A 701 -12.23 9.15 18.92
N SER A 702 -12.07 9.82 17.78
CA SER A 702 -11.98 11.29 17.68
C SER A 702 -13.25 12.03 18.12
N ALA A 703 -14.40 11.34 18.23
CA ALA A 703 -15.61 11.92 18.78
C ALA A 703 -15.60 11.91 20.31
N GLU A 704 -14.99 10.89 20.95
CA GLU A 704 -14.69 10.89 22.39
C GLU A 704 -13.62 11.93 22.74
N GLU A 705 -12.58 12.09 21.92
CA GLU A 705 -11.62 13.19 22.09
C GLU A 705 -12.29 14.56 22.00
N SER A 706 -13.15 14.77 20.99
CA SER A 706 -13.91 16.00 20.82
C SER A 706 -14.81 16.27 22.03
N ARG A 707 -15.52 15.26 22.54
CA ARG A 707 -16.31 15.36 23.79
C ARG A 707 -15.43 15.74 25.00
N LEU A 708 -14.20 15.24 25.08
CA LEU A 708 -13.26 15.59 26.14
C LEU A 708 -12.74 17.03 26.01
N VAL A 709 -12.45 17.51 24.79
CA VAL A 709 -12.18 18.94 24.51
C VAL A 709 -13.38 19.80 24.94
N ASP A 710 -14.61 19.40 24.60
CA ASP A 710 -15.82 20.14 24.96
C ASP A 710 -16.00 20.23 26.49
N ILE A 711 -15.72 19.17 27.24
CA ILE A 711 -15.71 19.19 28.71
C ILE A 711 -14.71 20.23 29.23
N TYR A 712 -13.48 20.24 28.72
CA TYR A 712 -12.48 21.23 29.12
C TYR A 712 -12.87 22.66 28.71
N GLN A 713 -13.51 22.86 27.57
CA GLN A 713 -14.01 24.17 27.15
C GLN A 713 -15.12 24.68 28.07
N LEU A 714 -16.16 23.89 28.29
CA LEU A 714 -17.30 24.25 29.14
C LEU A 714 -16.88 24.48 30.61
N LEU A 715 -15.80 23.81 31.05
CA LEU A 715 -15.22 24.01 32.38
C LEU A 715 -14.42 25.31 32.49
N LEU A 716 -13.59 25.64 31.51
CA LEU A 716 -12.53 26.67 31.63
C LEU A 716 -12.85 28.01 30.95
N LEU A 717 -13.72 28.02 29.94
CA LEU A 717 -13.85 29.13 29.01
C LEU A 717 -15.24 29.80 29.12
N PRO A 718 -15.30 31.14 29.22
CA PRO A 718 -16.58 31.84 29.27
C PRO A 718 -17.33 31.70 27.94
N SER A 719 -18.66 31.56 28.01
CA SER A 719 -19.53 31.53 26.85
C SER A 719 -19.36 32.78 25.99
N ASP A 720 -18.86 32.62 24.77
CA ASP A 720 -18.67 33.66 23.76
C ASP A 720 -19.93 33.97 22.94
N GLY A 721 -21.03 33.24 23.18
CA GLY A 721 -22.29 33.36 22.44
C GLY A 721 -22.30 32.62 21.09
N SER A 722 -21.26 31.82 20.79
CA SER A 722 -21.24 30.94 19.62
C SER A 722 -22.28 29.82 19.71
N PHE A 723 -22.60 29.23 18.55
CA PHE A 723 -23.57 28.14 18.43
C PHE A 723 -23.29 26.96 19.36
N PHE A 724 -22.00 26.68 19.64
CA PHE A 724 -21.59 25.68 20.61
C PHE A 724 -22.15 25.96 22.00
N TYR A 725 -21.88 27.15 22.56
CA TYR A 725 -22.37 27.46 23.90
C TYR A 725 -23.89 27.56 23.92
N THR A 726 -24.57 28.04 22.88
CA THR A 726 -26.03 28.01 22.84
C THR A 726 -26.56 26.57 22.87
N PHE A 727 -26.01 25.67 22.04
CA PHE A 727 -26.41 24.26 21.96
C PHE A 727 -26.20 23.50 23.28
N HIS A 728 -25.07 23.71 23.97
CA HIS A 728 -24.81 23.06 25.25
C HIS A 728 -25.57 23.71 26.42
N ASN A 729 -25.67 25.05 26.48
CA ASN A 729 -26.38 25.75 27.56
C ASN A 729 -27.89 25.47 27.58
N GLU A 730 -28.50 25.16 26.43
CA GLU A 730 -29.91 24.78 26.32
C GLU A 730 -30.23 23.42 26.96
N ARG A 731 -29.24 22.55 27.15
CA ARG A 731 -29.42 21.17 27.65
C ARG A 731 -29.10 20.97 29.13
N GLY A 732 -28.52 21.97 29.79
CA GLY A 732 -28.19 21.95 31.22
C GLY A 732 -27.12 22.99 31.52
N ARG A 733 -27.39 23.92 32.43
CA ARG A 733 -26.51 25.09 32.66
C ARG A 733 -25.24 24.71 33.42
N PRO A 734 -24.03 24.95 32.88
CA PRO A 734 -22.89 25.35 33.70
C PRO A 734 -23.23 26.73 34.28
N THR A 735 -23.29 26.86 35.62
CA THR A 735 -23.68 28.13 36.25
C THR A 735 -22.57 29.18 36.23
N HIS A 736 -21.32 28.73 36.26
CA HIS A 736 -20.09 29.52 36.15
C HIS A 736 -19.00 28.65 35.49
N THR A 737 -17.88 29.26 35.11
CA THR A 737 -16.66 28.55 34.67
C THR A 737 -15.65 28.48 35.82
N ALA A 738 -14.93 27.37 35.94
CA ALA A 738 -13.84 27.26 36.90
C ALA A 738 -12.71 28.24 36.53
N SER A 739 -12.07 28.85 37.53
CA SER A 739 -10.84 29.60 37.29
C SER A 739 -9.70 28.66 36.94
N PHE A 740 -8.73 29.13 36.16
CA PHE A 740 -7.52 28.36 35.87
C PHE A 740 -6.79 27.90 37.15
N ALA A 741 -6.84 28.73 38.21
CA ALA A 741 -6.24 28.42 39.51
C ALA A 741 -6.96 27.29 40.26
N GLU A 742 -8.27 27.13 40.10
CA GLU A 742 -9.02 25.98 40.61
C GLU A 742 -8.70 24.73 39.78
N PHE A 743 -8.65 24.86 38.45
CA PHE A 743 -8.35 23.75 37.55
C PHE A 743 -7.00 23.07 37.82
N TRP A 744 -5.88 23.81 37.78
CA TRP A 744 -4.56 23.17 37.94
C TRP A 744 -4.35 22.63 39.36
N LYS A 745 -4.96 23.24 40.39
CA LYS A 745 -4.94 22.73 41.76
C LYS A 745 -5.81 21.49 41.92
N SER A 746 -6.98 21.43 41.28
CA SER A 746 -7.81 20.23 41.29
C SER A 746 -7.16 19.08 40.53
N TYR A 747 -6.43 19.37 39.45
CA TYR A 747 -5.58 18.36 38.79
C TYR A 747 -4.48 17.86 39.74
N GLU A 748 -3.67 18.76 40.30
CA GLU A 748 -2.56 18.43 41.22
C GLU A 748 -3.00 17.62 42.46
N ASN A 749 -4.17 17.94 43.02
CA ASN A 749 -4.72 17.23 44.18
C ASN A 749 -5.52 15.95 43.83
N GLY A 750 -5.64 15.56 42.55
CA GLY A 750 -6.44 14.41 42.12
C GLY A 750 -7.96 14.59 42.30
N THR A 751 -8.45 15.84 42.36
CA THR A 751 -9.87 16.19 42.54
C THR A 751 -10.53 16.75 41.28
N LEU A 752 -9.89 16.62 40.10
CA LEU A 752 -10.40 17.14 38.84
C LEU A 752 -11.82 16.64 38.49
N LEU A 753 -12.14 15.36 38.74
CA LEU A 753 -13.50 14.83 38.54
C LEU A 753 -14.55 15.53 39.42
N GLN A 754 -14.17 15.92 40.65
CA GLN A 754 -15.07 16.65 41.55
C GLN A 754 -15.30 18.08 41.06
N LEU A 755 -14.29 18.70 40.45
CA LEU A 755 -14.42 20.01 39.80
C LEU A 755 -15.32 19.94 38.55
N ILE A 756 -15.20 18.90 37.72
CA ILE A 756 -16.08 18.67 36.56
C ILE A 756 -17.54 18.46 37.03
N ASP A 757 -17.75 17.63 38.06
CA ASP A 757 -19.08 17.36 38.61
C ASP A 757 -19.72 18.62 39.24
N SER A 758 -18.95 19.44 39.96
CA SER A 758 -19.47 20.67 40.61
C SER A 758 -19.89 21.75 39.62
N HIS A 759 -19.42 21.68 38.36
CA HIS A 759 -19.79 22.58 37.27
C HIS A 759 -20.90 22.01 36.36
N GLY A 760 -21.54 20.90 36.76
CA GLY A 760 -22.69 20.32 36.04
C GLY A 760 -22.32 19.44 34.84
N LEU A 761 -21.03 19.13 34.64
CA LEU A 761 -20.54 18.37 33.49
C LEU A 761 -20.49 16.85 33.74
N LYS A 762 -21.11 16.37 34.83
CA LYS A 762 -21.14 14.96 35.21
C LYS A 762 -21.67 14.06 34.10
N ASP A 763 -22.82 14.42 33.52
CA ASP A 763 -23.49 13.63 32.48
C ASP A 763 -22.68 13.59 31.17
N PHE A 764 -21.83 14.59 30.92
CA PHE A 764 -20.88 14.58 29.80
C PHE A 764 -19.70 13.65 30.08
N ARG A 765 -19.06 13.75 31.26
CA ARG A 765 -17.91 12.89 31.57
C ARG A 765 -18.28 11.41 31.77
N MET A 766 -19.52 11.10 32.18
CA MET A 766 -20.00 9.70 32.30
C MET A 766 -20.17 9.01 30.93
N GLN A 767 -20.14 9.75 29.82
CA GLN A 767 -20.11 9.18 28.46
C GLN A 767 -18.72 8.72 28.02
N LEU A 768 -17.68 8.96 28.84
CA LEU A 768 -16.29 8.58 28.59
C LEU A 768 -15.89 7.46 29.57
N PRO A 769 -15.97 6.16 29.18
CA PRO A 769 -16.02 5.04 30.13
C PRO A 769 -14.83 4.93 31.09
N HIS A 770 -13.63 5.26 30.59
CA HIS A 770 -12.37 5.08 31.32
C HIS A 770 -11.91 6.32 32.09
N LEU A 771 -12.51 7.49 31.83
CA LEU A 771 -12.07 8.78 32.35
C LEU A 771 -12.07 8.84 33.88
N GLU A 772 -13.08 8.25 34.52
CA GLU A 772 -13.16 8.14 35.99
C GLU A 772 -12.08 7.20 36.55
N SER A 773 -11.81 6.08 35.88
CA SER A 773 -10.77 5.13 36.31
C SER A 773 -9.35 5.70 36.17
N PHE A 774 -9.12 6.53 35.15
CA PHE A 774 -7.83 7.19 34.92
C PHE A 774 -7.56 8.26 35.99
N PHE A 775 -8.46 9.23 36.14
CA PHE A 775 -8.29 10.30 37.15
C PHE A 775 -8.53 9.86 38.61
N SER A 776 -8.89 8.60 38.86
CA SER A 776 -8.83 8.00 40.20
C SER A 776 -7.39 7.72 40.65
N VAL A 777 -6.43 7.66 39.71
CA VAL A 777 -4.99 7.63 40.00
C VAL A 777 -4.48 9.09 40.08
N PRO A 778 -3.72 9.47 41.12
CA PRO A 778 -3.11 10.80 41.17
C PRO A 778 -2.15 11.04 39.99
N PRO A 779 -1.91 12.29 39.55
CA PRO A 779 -1.00 12.58 38.43
C PRO A 779 0.42 12.00 38.55
N SER A 780 0.90 11.81 39.79
CA SER A 780 2.20 11.20 40.11
C SER A 780 2.14 9.70 40.39
N GLY A 781 0.96 9.08 40.27
CA GLY A 781 0.73 7.65 40.51
C GLY A 781 0.99 6.79 39.27
N PRO A 782 1.31 5.49 39.46
CA PRO A 782 1.51 4.56 38.36
C PRO A 782 0.16 4.29 37.67
N HIS A 783 -0.01 4.84 36.47
CA HIS A 783 -1.15 4.52 35.62
C HIS A 783 -0.95 3.14 34.98
N PRO A 784 -2.03 2.42 34.62
CA PRO A 784 -1.93 1.18 33.86
C PRO A 784 -1.14 1.38 32.57
N SER A 785 -0.07 0.60 32.38
CA SER A 785 0.84 0.67 31.21
C SER A 785 0.18 0.41 29.86
N VAL A 786 -1.08 -0.04 29.82
CA VAL A 786 -1.85 -0.12 28.58
C VAL A 786 -2.15 1.26 27.98
N TRP A 787 -2.18 2.31 28.81
CA TRP A 787 -2.33 3.68 28.31
C TRP A 787 -1.06 4.14 27.62
N ASP A 788 0.12 3.89 28.21
CA ASP A 788 1.41 4.07 27.53
C ASP A 788 1.46 3.30 26.20
N LEU A 789 1.01 2.03 26.20
CA LEU A 789 0.98 1.18 25.01
C LEU A 789 0.10 1.80 23.93
N LYS A 790 -1.12 2.20 24.29
CA LYS A 790 -2.05 2.80 23.34
C LYS A 790 -1.49 4.09 22.74
N GLN A 791 -0.92 4.98 23.56
CA GLN A 791 -0.24 6.19 23.06
C GLN A 791 0.91 5.84 22.10
N PHE A 792 1.71 4.81 22.41
CA PHE A 792 2.77 4.33 21.51
C PHE A 792 2.23 3.76 20.18
N LEU A 793 1.05 3.12 20.18
CA LEU A 793 0.46 2.55 18.96
C LEU A 793 -0.20 3.60 18.04
N GLU A 794 -0.70 4.71 18.60
CA GLU A 794 -1.14 5.90 17.84
C GLU A 794 0.04 6.60 17.15
N ASN A 795 1.24 6.51 17.73
CA ASN A 795 2.45 7.03 17.12
C ASN A 795 2.93 6.05 16.03
N ALA A 796 2.84 6.47 14.77
CA ALA A 796 3.00 5.56 13.62
C ALA A 796 4.43 5.05 13.36
N ASP A 797 5.45 5.60 14.03
CA ASP A 797 6.86 5.30 13.77
C ASP A 797 7.66 4.94 15.04
N PRO A 798 7.97 3.64 15.25
CA PRO A 798 8.79 3.19 16.37
C PRO A 798 10.31 3.46 16.19
N LEU A 799 10.79 3.97 15.05
CA LEU A 799 12.19 4.38 14.87
C LEU A 799 12.46 5.75 15.51
N THR A 800 11.55 6.71 15.31
CA THR A 800 11.63 8.05 15.92
C THR A 800 11.10 8.08 17.35
N HIS A 801 10.12 7.23 17.67
CA HIS A 801 9.50 7.14 18.99
C HIS A 801 9.58 5.71 19.56
N PRO A 802 10.77 5.24 20.00
CA PRO A 802 10.96 3.87 20.48
C PRO A 802 10.15 3.57 21.76
N PRO A 803 9.79 2.29 22.01
CA PRO A 803 8.94 1.92 23.12
C PRO A 803 9.57 2.24 24.48
N ILE A 804 8.80 2.92 25.35
CA ILE A 804 9.28 3.30 26.68
C ILE A 804 9.48 2.08 27.61
N PRO A 805 10.27 2.18 28.70
CA PRO A 805 10.62 1.01 29.52
C PRO A 805 9.44 0.25 30.13
N SER A 806 8.33 0.92 30.49
CA SER A 806 7.12 0.26 30.98
C SER A 806 6.56 -0.69 29.93
N ILE A 807 6.28 -0.20 28.73
CA ILE A 807 5.69 -1.03 27.67
C ILE A 807 6.66 -2.07 27.12
N SER A 808 7.96 -1.76 27.10
CA SER A 808 8.98 -2.72 26.68
C SER A 808 9.00 -3.96 27.57
N CYS A 809 8.86 -3.76 28.89
CA CYS A 809 8.81 -4.85 29.86
C CYS A 809 7.45 -5.55 29.88
N ASP A 810 6.37 -4.78 29.97
CA ASP A 810 5.02 -5.29 30.22
C ASP A 810 4.45 -6.01 28.99
N TYR A 811 4.71 -5.48 27.79
CA TYR A 811 4.12 -5.94 26.53
C TYR A 811 5.12 -6.65 25.60
N GLY A 812 6.31 -6.99 26.11
CA GLY A 812 7.22 -7.94 25.48
C GLY A 812 8.14 -7.36 24.39
N PHE A 813 8.19 -6.04 24.16
CA PHE A 813 9.14 -5.46 23.20
C PHE A 813 10.62 -5.66 23.59
N LEU A 814 10.92 -5.98 24.86
CA LEU A 814 12.25 -6.46 25.27
C LEU A 814 12.66 -7.80 24.61
N ASN A 815 11.71 -8.58 24.09
CA ASN A 815 11.96 -9.85 23.41
C ASN A 815 12.19 -9.68 21.90
N CYS A 816 11.97 -8.49 21.34
CA CYS A 816 12.17 -8.19 19.93
C CYS A 816 13.67 -8.21 19.59
N ASN A 817 14.07 -9.07 18.65
CA ASN A 817 15.44 -9.15 18.14
C ASN A 817 15.60 -8.40 16.81
N THR A 818 14.48 -8.09 16.15
CA THR A 818 14.40 -7.42 14.85
C THR A 818 13.33 -6.33 14.84
N PHE A 819 13.40 -5.42 13.87
CA PHE A 819 12.34 -4.45 13.62
C PHE A 819 11.01 -5.13 13.22
N GLU A 820 11.08 -6.29 12.55
CA GLU A 820 9.92 -7.11 12.19
C GLU A 820 9.19 -7.65 13.43
N ASP A 821 9.92 -8.04 14.49
CA ASP A 821 9.32 -8.44 15.77
C ASP A 821 8.57 -7.27 16.42
N THR A 822 9.15 -6.07 16.39
CA THR A 822 8.55 -4.83 16.93
C THR A 822 7.25 -4.50 16.20
N CYS A 823 7.28 -4.48 14.86
CA CYS A 823 6.10 -4.25 14.04
C CYS A 823 5.03 -5.34 14.23
N THR A 824 5.44 -6.60 14.39
CA THR A 824 4.55 -7.73 14.68
C THR A 824 3.83 -7.54 16.01
N LEU A 825 4.53 -7.18 17.09
CA LEU A 825 3.90 -6.85 18.37
C LEU A 825 2.97 -5.63 18.28
N MET A 826 3.36 -4.58 17.57
CA MET A 826 2.48 -3.41 17.36
C MET A 826 1.17 -3.80 16.66
N GLU A 827 1.24 -4.62 15.61
CA GLU A 827 0.06 -5.10 14.88
C GLU A 827 -0.84 -6.00 15.74
N ILE A 828 -0.24 -6.91 16.53
CA ILE A 828 -0.98 -7.74 17.48
C ILE A 828 -1.76 -6.86 18.46
N TYR A 829 -1.12 -5.88 19.09
CA TYR A 829 -1.79 -5.04 20.08
C TYR A 829 -2.80 -4.06 19.46
N ARG A 830 -2.57 -3.52 18.25
CA ARG A 830 -3.58 -2.73 17.54
C ARG A 830 -4.86 -3.53 17.33
N ARG A 831 -4.77 -4.72 16.73
CA ARG A 831 -5.95 -5.57 16.47
C ARG A 831 -6.64 -6.08 17.73
N VAL A 832 -5.89 -6.34 18.81
CA VAL A 832 -6.52 -6.65 20.11
C VAL A 832 -7.31 -5.44 20.61
N LEU A 833 -6.74 -4.23 20.56
CA LEU A 833 -7.39 -3.01 21.05
C LEU A 833 -8.55 -2.49 20.17
N GLU A 834 -8.66 -2.90 18.91
CA GLU A 834 -9.83 -2.64 18.05
C GLU A 834 -11.12 -3.27 18.61
N GLY A 835 -11.02 -4.46 19.22
CA GLY A 835 -12.18 -5.25 19.67
C GLY A 835 -12.31 -5.43 21.18
N VAL A 836 -11.36 -4.94 21.98
CA VAL A 836 -11.23 -5.32 23.40
C VAL A 836 -10.96 -4.10 24.29
N ASP A 837 -11.54 -4.11 25.48
CA ASP A 837 -11.30 -3.12 26.53
C ASP A 837 -9.80 -3.07 26.91
N PRO A 838 -9.13 -1.89 26.86
CA PRO A 838 -7.71 -1.79 27.22
C PRO A 838 -7.39 -2.32 28.62
N MET A 839 -8.30 -2.19 29.58
CA MET A 839 -8.08 -2.69 30.93
C MET A 839 -8.18 -4.22 31.01
N ASP A 840 -8.84 -4.91 30.07
CA ASP A 840 -8.75 -6.37 29.96
C ASP A 840 -7.39 -6.82 29.43
N LEU A 841 -6.83 -6.11 28.44
CA LEU A 841 -5.45 -6.36 27.99
C LEU A 841 -4.43 -6.12 29.11
N HIS A 842 -4.62 -5.07 29.92
CA HIS A 842 -3.78 -4.84 31.10
C HIS A 842 -3.94 -5.95 32.17
N ARG A 843 -5.17 -6.44 32.41
CA ARG A 843 -5.40 -7.60 33.29
C ARG A 843 -4.69 -8.86 32.78
N ALA A 844 -4.66 -9.09 31.46
CA ALA A 844 -3.93 -10.20 30.85
C ALA A 844 -2.41 -10.06 30.96
N CYS A 845 -1.90 -8.84 30.78
CA CYS A 845 -0.50 -8.47 31.00
C CYS A 845 -0.04 -8.86 32.41
N VAL A 846 -0.70 -8.33 33.44
CA VAL A 846 -0.35 -8.56 34.86
C VAL A 846 -0.59 -10.01 35.29
N ALA A 847 -1.41 -10.77 34.56
CA ALA A 847 -1.61 -12.20 34.78
C ALA A 847 -0.55 -13.10 34.12
N GLY A 848 0.38 -12.55 33.30
CA GLY A 848 1.36 -13.33 32.54
C GLY A 848 0.75 -14.15 31.41
N ARG A 849 -0.37 -13.68 30.81
CA ARG A 849 -1.19 -14.43 29.84
C ARG A 849 -1.48 -13.65 28.56
N LEU A 850 -0.52 -12.84 28.12
CA LEU A 850 -0.67 -12.01 26.91
C LEU A 850 -0.90 -12.86 25.66
N PHE A 851 -0.16 -13.95 25.49
CA PHE A 851 -0.34 -14.85 24.34
C PHE A 851 -1.70 -15.54 24.35
N GLU A 852 -2.12 -16.12 25.49
CA GLU A 852 -3.43 -16.76 25.63
C GLU A 852 -4.59 -15.78 25.42
N PHE A 853 -4.42 -14.53 25.87
CA PHE A 853 -5.41 -13.47 25.68
C PHE A 853 -5.50 -13.04 24.21
N ALA A 854 -4.37 -12.74 23.56
CA ALA A 854 -4.36 -12.39 22.14
C ALA A 854 -4.92 -13.54 21.26
N SER A 855 -4.61 -14.79 21.61
CA SER A 855 -5.14 -16.00 20.93
C SER A 855 -6.65 -16.19 21.06
N ALA A 856 -7.33 -15.48 21.98
CA ALA A 856 -8.79 -15.49 22.07
C ALA A 856 -9.46 -14.60 21.00
N PHE A 857 -8.71 -13.69 20.38
CA PHE A 857 -9.21 -12.72 19.41
C PHE A 857 -8.56 -12.88 18.02
N LEU A 858 -7.31 -13.36 17.95
CA LEU A 858 -6.50 -13.48 16.75
C LEU A 858 -6.00 -14.93 16.56
N GLU A 859 -5.83 -15.38 15.32
CA GLU A 859 -5.07 -16.62 15.05
C GLU A 859 -3.58 -16.30 15.21
N MET A 860 -3.04 -16.68 16.36
CA MET A 860 -1.65 -16.48 16.75
C MET A 860 -0.77 -17.63 16.25
N GLU A 861 0.40 -17.32 15.70
CA GLU A 861 1.41 -18.34 15.40
C GLU A 861 2.24 -18.63 16.66
N GLU A 862 2.52 -19.91 16.93
CA GLU A 862 3.13 -20.37 18.19
C GLU A 862 4.55 -19.80 18.41
N GLU A 863 5.24 -19.39 17.34
CA GLU A 863 6.52 -18.68 17.40
C GLU A 863 6.43 -17.32 18.08
N TRP A 864 5.30 -16.60 17.97
CA TRP A 864 5.09 -15.31 18.64
C TRP A 864 4.89 -15.46 20.15
N ARG A 865 4.70 -16.68 20.68
CA ARG A 865 4.64 -16.90 22.13
C ARG A 865 5.86 -16.33 22.85
N LEU A 866 7.05 -16.45 22.24
CA LEU A 866 8.30 -15.91 22.80
C LEU A 866 8.33 -14.38 22.84
N LEU A 867 7.64 -13.70 21.91
CA LEU A 867 7.55 -12.24 21.89
C LEU A 867 6.65 -11.71 23.01
N LEU A 868 5.55 -12.41 23.33
CA LEU A 868 4.56 -12.00 24.34
C LEU A 868 4.87 -12.53 25.76
N VAL A 869 6.08 -13.04 26.02
CA VAL A 869 6.53 -13.35 27.39
C VAL A 869 6.83 -12.06 28.14
N ASN A 870 6.30 -11.91 29.35
CA ASN A 870 6.61 -10.79 30.24
C ASN A 870 6.94 -11.32 31.65
N PRO A 871 7.43 -10.51 32.60
CA PRO A 871 7.88 -11.00 33.91
C PRO A 871 6.73 -11.32 34.89
N TYR A 872 5.49 -11.33 34.42
CA TYR A 872 4.30 -11.51 35.26
C TYR A 872 3.77 -12.96 35.23
N PRO A 873 3.01 -13.40 36.25
CA PRO A 873 2.80 -12.72 37.52
C PRO A 873 4.09 -12.75 38.36
N LEU A 874 4.42 -11.64 39.00
CA LEU A 874 5.60 -11.54 39.87
C LEU A 874 5.48 -12.51 41.05
N GLY A 875 6.12 -13.67 40.91
CA GLY A 875 6.14 -14.71 41.93
C GLY A 875 6.74 -14.19 43.24
N ARG A 876 6.18 -14.63 44.38
CA ARG A 876 6.75 -14.31 45.69
C ARG A 876 8.22 -14.73 45.72
N ILE A 877 9.08 -13.77 46.08
CA ILE A 877 10.51 -13.97 46.30
C ILE A 877 10.68 -15.19 47.22
N PHE A 878 11.21 -16.28 46.67
CA PHE A 878 11.81 -17.33 47.48
C PHE A 878 13.24 -16.93 47.83
N GLU A 879 13.66 -17.39 49.00
CA GLU A 879 14.91 -16.99 49.64
C GLU A 879 16.13 -17.41 48.81
N THR A 880 17.20 -16.64 48.92
CA THR A 880 18.47 -16.86 48.22
C THR A 880 19.11 -18.18 48.66
N GLU A 881 19.19 -19.16 47.76
CA GLU A 881 20.15 -20.27 47.89
C GLU A 881 21.48 -19.92 47.21
N GLU A 882 22.57 -20.16 47.94
CA GLU A 882 23.94 -19.85 47.54
C GLU A 882 24.42 -20.78 46.40
N VAL A 883 24.97 -20.21 45.33
CA VAL A 883 25.69 -21.00 44.31
C VAL A 883 27.16 -21.05 44.67
N VAL A 884 27.61 -22.23 45.11
CA VAL A 884 29.01 -22.55 45.41
C VAL A 884 29.84 -22.56 44.11
N GLU A 885 30.85 -21.69 44.01
CA GLU A 885 31.82 -21.74 42.92
C GLU A 885 32.77 -22.96 43.05
N GLY A 886 32.90 -23.74 41.99
CA GLY A 886 33.92 -24.78 41.84
C GLY A 886 34.92 -24.43 40.74
N GLN A 887 36.16 -24.09 41.12
CA GLN A 887 37.29 -23.86 40.19
C GLN A 887 38.29 -25.03 40.17
N ASP A 888 38.77 -25.40 38.98
CA ASP A 888 39.92 -26.30 38.70
C ASP A 888 40.18 -26.17 37.17
N ARG A 889 41.33 -25.77 36.57
CA ARG A 889 42.76 -25.57 36.93
C ARG A 889 43.26 -24.25 36.26
N ILE A 890 44.52 -23.79 36.21
CA ILE A 890 45.85 -24.43 36.08
C ILE A 890 46.96 -23.60 36.78
N ARG A 891 47.50 -24.17 37.86
CA ARG A 891 48.93 -24.36 38.19
C ARG A 891 49.98 -23.34 37.67
N GLY A 892 50.50 -22.50 38.57
CA GLY A 892 51.78 -21.78 38.45
C GLY A 892 52.41 -21.56 39.84
N LYS A 893 53.72 -21.81 40.01
CA LYS A 893 54.41 -21.80 41.32
C LYS A 893 55.03 -20.44 41.69
N GLY A 894 55.09 -20.10 42.98
CA GLY A 894 56.05 -19.13 43.53
C GLY A 894 55.65 -18.56 44.91
N GLU A 895 56.26 -19.04 45.99
CA GLU A 895 56.12 -18.50 47.35
C GLU A 895 57.26 -17.53 47.73
N ARG A 896 57.03 -16.75 48.81
CA ARG A 896 57.95 -15.83 49.56
C ARG A 896 58.03 -14.38 49.04
N ASP A 897 58.10 -13.33 49.88
CA ASP A 897 58.16 -13.24 51.36
C ASP A 897 57.71 -11.84 51.89
N VAL A 898 57.22 -11.80 53.15
CA VAL A 898 57.46 -10.78 54.23
C VAL A 898 57.13 -9.26 54.05
N ALA A 899 56.12 -8.81 54.84
CA ALA A 899 56.02 -7.64 55.78
C ALA A 899 56.26 -6.15 55.40
N ASP A 900 55.69 -5.28 56.28
CA ASP A 900 55.77 -3.81 56.41
C ASP A 900 55.27 -2.95 55.23
N GLY A 901 54.87 -1.67 55.40
CA GLY A 901 54.77 -0.87 56.64
C GLY A 901 55.16 0.60 56.39
N GLY A 902 54.17 1.51 56.31
CA GLY A 902 54.36 2.96 56.04
C GLY A 902 54.53 3.28 54.54
N ALA A 903 53.71 4.10 53.87
CA ALA A 903 53.31 5.51 54.08
C ALA A 903 54.20 6.51 53.29
N VAL A 904 53.57 7.60 52.81
CA VAL A 904 54.18 8.79 52.16
C VAL A 904 54.64 8.55 50.69
N ASP A 905 54.23 9.28 49.64
CA ASP A 905 53.33 10.45 49.53
C ASP A 905 52.63 10.59 48.16
N ALA A 906 51.62 11.47 48.13
CA ALA A 906 51.11 12.31 47.04
C ALA A 906 51.27 11.92 45.53
N TYR A 907 50.15 11.86 44.81
CA TYR A 907 49.85 12.75 43.66
C TYR A 907 48.36 12.65 43.27
N GLU A 908 47.63 13.77 43.33
CA GLU A 908 46.22 13.82 42.92
C GLU A 908 46.07 13.89 41.40
N SER A 909 45.12 13.12 40.85
CA SER A 909 44.47 13.39 39.56
C SER A 909 43.11 12.66 39.49
N PRO A 910 42.14 13.18 38.73
CA PRO A 910 40.75 13.21 39.21
C PRO A 910 39.85 12.09 38.67
N HIS A 911 38.78 11.79 39.44
CA HIS A 911 37.59 11.14 38.90
C HIS A 911 36.96 11.97 37.77
N PRO A 912 36.66 11.39 36.60
CA PRO A 912 35.72 11.97 35.65
C PRO A 912 34.31 11.85 36.22
N GLN A 913 33.61 12.99 36.32
CA GLN A 913 32.17 13.01 36.56
C GLN A 913 31.46 12.41 35.34
N ILE A 914 30.64 11.38 35.53
CA ILE A 914 29.65 10.99 34.51
C ILE A 914 28.50 11.97 34.64
N ALA A 915 28.45 12.93 33.72
CA ALA A 915 27.43 13.97 33.70
C ALA A 915 26.06 13.39 33.31
N SER A 916 25.03 13.82 34.03
CA SER A 916 23.62 13.63 33.63
C SER A 916 23.33 14.31 32.29
N PRO A 917 22.68 13.64 31.32
CA PRO A 917 22.15 14.31 30.13
C PRO A 917 20.98 15.22 30.53
N LYS A 918 21.26 16.52 30.71
CA LYS A 918 20.23 17.56 30.61
C LYS A 918 19.97 17.83 29.13
N GLY A 919 18.71 17.97 28.74
CA GLY A 919 18.36 18.60 27.45
C GLY A 919 17.53 17.75 26.49
N TRP A 920 16.31 17.36 26.90
CA TRP A 920 15.20 17.19 25.96
C TRP A 920 14.33 18.45 26.02
N CYS A 921 14.72 19.47 25.26
CA CYS A 921 13.93 20.69 25.05
C CYS A 921 14.47 21.37 23.79
N GLY A 922 13.89 21.08 22.62
CA GLY A 922 14.45 21.58 21.37
C GLY A 922 13.93 20.96 20.07
N VAL A 923 12.64 20.62 19.99
CA VAL A 923 11.89 20.59 18.72
C VAL A 923 10.47 21.11 19.01
N MET A 924 10.22 22.36 18.63
CA MET A 924 8.95 22.81 18.05
C MET A 924 9.28 23.12 16.59
#